data_AF-A0A4Q9GN24-F1
#
_entry.id   AF-A0A4Q9GN24-F1
#
_cell.length_a   1.000
_cell.length_b   1.000
_cell.length_c   1.000
_cell.angle_alpha   90.00
_cell.angle_beta   90.00
_cell.angle_gamma   90.00
#
_symmetry.space_group_name_H-M   'P 1'
#
loop_
_entity.id
_entity.type
_entity.pdbx_description
1 polymer ?
#
loop_
_entity_poly.entity_id
_entity_poly.type
_entity_poly.pdbx_seq_one_letter_code
_entity_poly.pdbx_strand_id
1 'polypeptide(L)'
;MSDATLDGLLFAVRTTVAALLAAYVAFLVNLPQASTSMITVFIVSQPLAGMALSKSVYRILGTAVGAVVAVALTAALNDIPEFFATAAALWIGICVAASVYLRDAPASYGALLSGYTVAIIAFPNVDAPDAVFLSALDRAAEITVGIVCATTLSQTLFPKSAAQALRLSTRGAVNSAALWAADTLTGRNDVAAQRDRRLLIARVTKLDALRIHASFDSAEVRLLNRRIRLLHGRLISFIAMLVSTHDRLEALRAANPNLAETLKPRLAQAGAAMADGVTPEERRATAEALRASAPDAAAIRADRSRLIESTILRRVADLVELRSELAPLTPADRGALVTIPGESIARYRDLSLALVAGGTAFAALLATFAFWIGSGWNAGAGAAVQVAVMTSLFAQQDDPGASALKFFVMTAASTVVAVVYAFAVLPRFEGFEMLAVALAPCLFAAAFAMNFPRTTLPGLAFSLGVLTQLGLTDAIATDFASFANNALATLFGIGAGAVMLAVLRPIGSAWPIARLTAGLHRDLTSAFAGRRAPARLVFESRIFDRIDGMMARLDPNDPHDLELERGALAGVRVGLNGLALRRVVRDLPPGAAKPLAESLADLARHFRRLARGERSSPPMARLEAALDAALAADLPRGGGLDETPIWLSALIASLAQHPRMFGATLAVERSA
;
A
#
# COMPACT_ATOMS: atom_id res chain seq x y z
N MET A 1 -13.80 2.03 28.62
CA MET A 1 -12.90 2.71 27.67
C MET A 1 -12.53 1.70 26.60
N SER A 2 -12.59 2.02 25.31
CA SER A 2 -12.24 1.04 24.25
C SER A 2 -10.73 0.78 24.22
N ASP A 3 -10.29 -0.42 23.81
CA ASP A 3 -8.86 -0.75 23.65
C ASP A 3 -8.13 0.26 22.75
N ALA A 4 -8.79 0.74 21.69
CA ALA A 4 -8.25 1.75 20.79
C ALA A 4 -8.01 3.10 21.47
N THR A 5 -8.84 3.47 22.44
CA THR A 5 -8.67 4.70 23.23
C THR A 5 -7.51 4.58 24.20
N LEU A 6 -7.41 3.45 24.91
CA LEU A 6 -6.28 3.17 25.81
C LEU A 6 -4.96 3.20 25.03
N ASP A 7 -4.95 2.56 23.87
CA ASP A 7 -3.81 2.53 22.97
C ASP A 7 -3.36 3.93 22.53
N GLY A 8 -4.33 4.80 22.22
CA GLY A 8 -4.07 6.19 21.88
C GLY A 8 -3.51 7.00 23.05
N LEU A 9 -4.01 6.78 24.26
CA LEU A 9 -3.50 7.45 25.46
C LEU A 9 -2.05 7.04 25.73
N LEU A 10 -1.74 5.74 25.69
CA LEU A 10 -0.36 5.25 25.89
C LEU A 10 0.60 5.80 24.83
N PHE A 11 0.17 5.82 23.56
CA PHE A 11 0.93 6.43 22.48
C PHE A 11 1.18 7.92 22.71
N ALA A 12 0.16 8.66 23.13
CA ALA A 12 0.23 10.10 23.38
C ALA A 12 1.17 10.45 24.54
N VAL A 13 1.05 9.76 25.67
CA VAL A 13 1.95 9.92 26.82
C VAL A 13 3.39 9.69 26.38
N ARG A 14 3.65 8.55 25.74
CA ARG A 14 5.02 8.18 25.33
C ARG A 14 5.64 9.19 24.37
N THR A 15 4.88 9.63 23.37
CA THR A 15 5.36 10.61 22.38
C THR A 15 5.62 11.97 23.03
N THR A 16 4.76 12.39 23.95
CA THR A 16 4.90 13.66 24.69
C THR A 16 6.14 13.63 25.57
N VAL A 17 6.31 12.57 26.37
CA VAL A 17 7.50 12.41 27.23
C VAL A 17 8.77 12.33 26.38
N ALA A 18 8.74 11.65 25.23
CA ALA A 18 9.89 11.58 24.33
C ALA A 18 10.24 12.96 23.76
N ALA A 19 9.25 13.78 23.40
CA ALA A 19 9.47 15.12 22.86
C ALA A 19 10.06 16.05 23.93
N LEU A 20 9.51 16.02 25.14
CA LEU A 20 10.03 16.80 26.27
C LEU A 20 11.45 16.35 26.64
N LEU A 21 11.72 15.04 26.69
CA LEU A 21 13.05 14.52 26.93
C LEU A 21 14.05 14.96 25.85
N ALA A 22 13.63 14.95 24.57
CA ALA A 22 14.47 15.41 23.47
C ALA A 22 14.78 16.91 23.57
N ALA A 23 13.82 17.74 23.99
CA ALA A 23 14.05 19.15 24.26
C ALA A 23 15.04 19.34 25.42
N TYR A 24 14.83 18.61 26.52
CA TYR A 24 15.72 18.65 27.69
C TYR A 24 17.17 18.32 27.33
N VAL A 25 17.39 17.20 26.62
CA VAL A 25 18.72 16.78 26.19
C VAL A 25 19.32 17.77 25.20
N ALA A 26 18.52 18.35 24.31
CA ALA A 26 18.99 19.37 23.37
C ALA A 26 19.50 20.62 24.10
N PHE A 27 18.76 21.12 25.10
CA PHE A 27 19.22 22.23 25.94
C PHE A 27 20.45 21.87 26.76
N LEU A 28 20.53 20.66 27.33
CA LEU A 28 21.70 20.22 28.10
C LEU A 28 22.99 20.19 27.27
N VAL A 29 22.90 19.85 25.98
CA VAL A 29 24.04 19.79 25.06
C VAL A 29 24.25 21.13 24.33
N ASN A 30 23.45 22.16 24.64
CA ASN A 30 23.45 23.49 23.99
C ASN A 30 23.28 23.40 22.47
N LEU A 31 22.33 22.58 22.01
CA LEU A 31 21.96 22.54 20.59
C LEU A 31 21.15 23.78 20.22
N PRO A 32 21.41 24.41 19.05
CA PRO A 32 20.81 25.68 18.71
C PRO A 32 19.30 25.63 18.57
N GLN A 33 18.73 24.49 18.14
CA GLN A 33 17.30 24.37 17.89
C GLN A 33 16.68 23.11 18.52
N ALA A 34 16.33 23.21 19.81
CA ALA A 34 15.65 22.14 20.55
C ALA A 34 14.32 21.72 19.92
N SER A 35 13.62 22.65 19.25
CA SER A 35 12.39 22.36 18.50
C SER A 35 12.59 21.32 17.38
N THR A 36 13.75 21.27 16.72
CA THR A 36 14.07 20.25 15.69
C THR A 36 14.07 18.84 16.28
N SER A 37 14.62 18.68 17.48
CA SER A 37 14.65 17.40 18.19
C SER A 37 13.23 16.93 18.51
N MET A 38 12.37 17.84 18.97
CA MET A 38 10.96 17.56 19.24
C MET A 38 10.17 17.22 17.95
N ILE A 39 10.36 18.00 16.89
CA ILE A 39 9.78 17.75 15.57
C ILE A 39 10.16 16.35 15.09
N THR A 40 11.42 15.98 15.27
CA THR A 40 11.91 14.65 14.92
C THR A 40 11.19 13.55 15.68
N VAL A 41 10.96 13.71 16.99
CA VAL A 41 10.17 12.76 17.79
C VAL A 41 8.78 12.57 17.20
N PHE A 42 8.07 13.66 16.86
CA PHE A 42 6.73 13.55 16.28
C PHE A 42 6.72 12.87 14.90
N ILE A 43 7.73 13.13 14.06
CA ILE A 43 7.81 12.51 12.73
C ILE A 43 8.07 10.99 12.82
N VAL A 44 8.96 10.56 13.71
CA VAL A 44 9.36 9.14 13.81
C VAL A 44 8.46 8.33 14.73
N SER A 45 7.70 8.98 15.62
CA SER A 45 6.78 8.29 16.53
C SER A 45 5.70 7.57 15.75
N GLN A 46 5.55 6.28 16.02
CA GLN A 46 4.58 5.40 15.40
C GLN A 46 3.94 4.49 16.47
N PRO A 47 2.70 4.02 16.27
CA PRO A 47 2.03 3.12 17.23
C PRO A 47 2.82 1.82 17.48
N LEU A 48 3.48 1.29 16.46
CA LEU A 48 4.29 0.06 16.54
C LEU A 48 5.79 0.40 16.58
N ALA A 49 6.54 -0.29 17.44
CA ALA A 49 7.97 -0.06 17.64
C ALA A 49 8.79 -0.32 16.37
N GLY A 50 8.53 -1.41 15.63
CA GLY A 50 9.20 -1.69 14.35
C GLY A 50 8.97 -0.60 13.29
N MET A 51 7.80 0.06 13.29
CA MET A 51 7.53 1.19 12.40
C MET A 51 8.40 2.40 12.77
N ALA A 52 8.44 2.75 14.06
CA ALA A 52 9.26 3.85 14.57
C ALA A 52 10.75 3.62 14.27
N LEU A 53 11.27 2.41 14.55
CA LEU A 53 12.65 2.01 14.24
C LEU A 53 12.97 2.15 12.76
N SER A 54 12.12 1.61 11.88
CA SER A 54 12.33 1.70 10.44
C SER A 54 12.36 3.16 9.95
N LYS A 55 11.48 4.03 10.46
CA LYS A 55 11.49 5.46 10.13
C LYS A 55 12.76 6.14 10.65
N SER A 56 13.19 5.83 11.86
CA SER A 56 14.40 6.40 12.47
C SER A 56 15.67 6.05 11.69
N VAL A 57 15.85 4.79 11.28
CA VAL A 57 17.04 4.38 10.50
C VAL A 57 17.14 5.14 9.18
N TYR A 58 16.05 5.21 8.42
CA TYR A 58 16.04 5.95 7.17
C TYR A 58 16.03 7.46 7.37
N ARG A 59 15.66 7.94 8.57
CA ARG A 59 15.86 9.33 8.93
C ARG A 59 17.34 9.68 9.06
N ILE A 60 18.13 8.85 9.74
CA ILE A 60 19.58 9.06 9.85
C ILE A 60 20.22 9.03 8.46
N LEU A 61 19.92 8.00 7.65
CA LEU A 61 20.51 7.85 6.32
C LEU A 61 20.14 9.01 5.39
N GLY A 62 18.87 9.41 5.35
CA GLY A 62 18.42 10.52 4.51
C GLY A 62 19.04 11.85 4.93
N THR A 63 19.09 12.13 6.24
CA THR A 63 19.72 13.36 6.76
C THR A 63 21.21 13.38 6.45
N ALA A 64 21.93 12.26 6.61
CA ALA A 64 23.36 12.21 6.32
C ALA A 64 23.65 12.51 4.85
N VAL A 65 22.91 11.89 3.92
CA VAL A 65 23.06 12.16 2.48
C VAL A 65 22.68 13.61 2.16
N GLY A 66 21.54 14.10 2.70
CA GLY A 66 21.10 15.47 2.49
C GLY A 66 22.09 16.52 3.02
N ALA A 67 22.69 16.29 4.19
CA ALA A 67 23.69 17.17 4.78
C ALA A 67 24.97 17.24 3.92
N VAL A 68 25.48 16.10 3.46
CA VAL A 68 26.64 16.04 2.55
C VAL A 68 26.35 16.79 1.25
N VAL A 69 25.18 16.58 0.66
CA VAL A 69 24.80 17.26 -0.59
C VAL A 69 24.59 18.75 -0.37
N ALA A 70 23.99 19.17 0.74
CA ALA A 70 23.81 20.59 1.08
C ALA A 70 25.17 21.30 1.13
N VAL A 71 26.11 20.76 1.89
CA VAL A 71 27.47 21.31 2.01
C VAL A 71 28.18 21.31 0.66
N ALA A 72 28.09 20.23 -0.12
CA ALA A 72 28.72 20.14 -1.43
C ALA A 72 28.15 21.16 -2.45
N LEU A 73 26.82 21.33 -2.48
CA LEU A 73 26.17 22.30 -3.37
C LEU A 73 26.52 23.72 -2.97
N THR A 74 26.47 24.05 -1.68
CA THR A 74 26.84 25.40 -1.20
C THR A 74 28.32 25.67 -1.45
N ALA A 75 29.21 24.72 -1.18
CA ALA A 75 30.65 24.90 -1.42
C ALA A 75 31.02 25.07 -2.91
N ALA A 76 30.29 24.42 -3.81
CA ALA A 76 30.59 24.45 -5.24
C ALA A 76 29.90 25.58 -6.02
N LEU A 77 28.74 26.06 -5.54
CA LEU A 77 27.84 26.94 -6.31
C LEU A 77 27.40 28.21 -5.55
N ASN A 78 27.97 28.52 -4.38
CA ASN A 78 27.60 29.73 -3.62
C ASN A 78 27.71 31.04 -4.44
N ASP A 79 28.70 31.14 -5.32
CA ASP A 79 28.98 32.35 -6.10
C ASP A 79 27.93 32.62 -7.20
N ILE A 80 27.09 31.62 -7.55
CA ILE A 80 26.12 31.74 -8.65
C ILE A 80 24.72 31.23 -8.21
N PRO A 81 23.88 32.13 -7.64
CA PRO A 81 22.60 31.76 -7.03
C PRO A 81 21.65 31.00 -7.96
N GLU A 82 21.59 31.32 -9.25
CA GLU A 82 20.70 30.67 -10.21
C GLU A 82 21.08 29.21 -10.45
N PHE A 83 22.39 28.91 -10.52
CA PHE A 83 22.88 27.53 -10.66
C PHE A 83 22.70 26.75 -9.38
N PHE A 84 22.94 27.36 -8.21
CA PHE A 84 22.66 26.75 -6.93
C PHE A 84 21.17 26.38 -6.79
N ALA A 85 20.27 27.34 -7.08
CA ALA A 85 18.82 27.13 -7.03
C ALA A 85 18.37 25.99 -7.96
N THR A 86 18.89 25.96 -9.19
CA THR A 86 18.58 24.91 -10.18
C THR A 86 19.11 23.55 -9.75
N ALA A 87 20.34 23.47 -9.24
CA ALA A 87 20.95 22.23 -8.77
C ALA A 87 20.22 21.67 -7.53
N ALA A 88 19.88 22.53 -6.58
CA ALA A 88 19.11 22.14 -5.40
C ALA A 88 17.70 21.67 -5.77
N ALA A 89 16.99 22.40 -6.65
CA ALA A 89 15.69 21.97 -7.15
C ALA A 89 15.77 20.62 -7.88
N LEU A 90 16.81 20.41 -8.70
CA LEU A 90 17.00 19.17 -9.43
C LEU A 90 17.26 17.99 -8.49
N TRP A 91 18.12 18.16 -7.49
CA TRP A 91 18.37 17.15 -6.46
C TRP A 91 17.08 16.77 -5.73
N ILE A 92 16.31 17.78 -5.28
CA ILE A 92 15.03 17.54 -4.60
C ILE A 92 14.05 16.81 -5.54
N GLY A 93 13.96 17.20 -6.81
CA GLY A 93 13.16 16.51 -7.82
C GLY A 93 13.57 15.04 -8.01
N ILE A 94 14.87 14.75 -8.07
CA ILE A 94 15.40 13.38 -8.15
C ILE A 94 15.04 12.57 -6.89
N CYS A 95 15.20 13.16 -5.70
CA CYS A 95 14.83 12.56 -4.42
C CYS A 95 13.33 12.24 -4.35
N VAL A 96 12.47 13.14 -4.82
CA VAL A 96 11.02 12.93 -4.90
C VAL A 96 10.68 11.82 -5.90
N ALA A 97 11.30 11.81 -7.08
CA ALA A 97 11.12 10.73 -8.05
C ALA A 97 11.57 9.39 -7.48
N ALA A 98 12.74 9.32 -6.85
CA ALA A 98 13.25 8.11 -6.20
C ALA A 98 12.31 7.63 -5.09
N SER A 99 11.79 8.53 -4.26
CA SER A 99 10.80 8.22 -3.22
C SER A 99 9.54 7.55 -3.78
N VAL A 100 8.93 8.15 -4.81
CA VAL A 100 7.73 7.60 -5.47
C VAL A 100 8.02 6.30 -6.21
N TYR A 101 9.21 6.19 -6.83
CA TYR A 101 9.62 4.98 -7.55
C TYR A 101 9.86 3.78 -6.62
N LEU A 102 10.50 4.03 -5.47
CA LEU A 102 10.73 3.00 -4.47
C LEU A 102 9.42 2.52 -3.87
N ARG A 103 8.43 3.42 -3.68
CA ARG A 103 7.06 3.22 -3.15
C ARG A 103 6.99 2.63 -1.74
N ASP A 104 7.79 1.60 -1.49
CA ASP A 104 7.82 0.83 -0.28
C ASP A 104 8.56 1.57 0.83
N ALA A 105 7.84 1.88 1.91
CA ALA A 105 8.47 2.18 3.18
C ALA A 105 9.31 0.95 3.58
N PRO A 106 10.56 1.13 4.02
CA PRO A 106 11.07 2.36 4.61
C PRO A 106 12.10 3.11 3.75
N ALA A 107 12.53 2.57 2.61
CA ALA A 107 13.56 3.18 1.76
C ALA A 107 13.09 4.44 1.03
N SER A 108 11.81 4.50 0.63
CA SER A 108 11.23 5.70 0.01
C SER A 108 11.33 6.93 0.92
N TYR A 109 11.23 6.73 2.24
CA TYR A 109 11.34 7.81 3.23
C TYR A 109 12.74 8.42 3.30
N GLY A 110 13.79 7.62 3.17
CA GLY A 110 15.17 8.12 3.18
C GLY A 110 15.50 9.00 1.96
N ALA A 111 15.04 8.60 0.77
CA ALA A 111 15.20 9.40 -0.45
C ALA A 111 14.48 10.75 -0.34
N LEU A 112 13.25 10.73 0.17
CA LEU A 112 12.43 11.91 0.42
C LEU A 112 13.09 12.89 1.40
N LEU A 113 13.63 12.36 2.50
CA LEU A 113 14.31 13.15 3.51
C LEU A 113 15.59 13.81 3.00
N SER A 114 16.39 13.08 2.23
CA SER A 114 17.61 13.64 1.64
C SER A 114 17.35 14.91 0.82
N GLY A 115 16.23 14.96 0.10
CA GLY A 115 15.83 16.13 -0.66
C GLY A 115 15.52 17.33 0.24
N TYR A 116 14.51 17.23 1.10
CA TYR A 116 14.11 18.39 1.91
C TYR A 116 15.15 18.77 2.97
N THR A 117 16.05 17.86 3.39
CA THR A 117 17.18 18.20 4.27
C THR A 117 18.13 19.19 3.58
N VAL A 118 18.36 19.05 2.27
CA VAL A 118 19.13 20.05 1.51
C VAL A 118 18.49 21.42 1.61
N ALA A 119 17.16 21.50 1.48
CA ALA A 119 16.44 22.76 1.64
C ALA A 119 16.61 23.35 3.04
N ILE A 120 16.41 22.54 4.09
CA ILE A 120 16.49 22.98 5.49
C ILE A 120 17.89 23.50 5.86
N ILE A 121 18.95 22.88 5.34
CA ILE A 121 20.33 23.25 5.68
C ILE A 121 20.82 24.38 4.77
N ALA A 122 20.61 24.28 3.46
CA ALA A 122 21.31 25.14 2.52
C ALA A 122 20.61 26.50 2.32
N PHE A 123 19.26 26.55 2.30
CA PHE A 123 18.54 27.79 1.96
C PHE A 123 18.67 28.90 3.02
N PRO A 124 18.64 28.61 4.34
CA PRO A 124 18.85 29.65 5.34
C PRO A 124 20.29 30.20 5.38
N ASN A 125 21.26 29.47 4.81
CA ASN A 125 22.67 29.81 4.84
C ASN A 125 23.18 30.37 3.49
N VAL A 126 22.29 30.81 2.60
CA VAL A 126 22.70 31.38 1.28
C VAL A 126 23.49 32.67 1.44
N ASP A 127 23.16 33.49 2.43
CA ASP A 127 23.84 34.77 2.71
C ASP A 127 25.08 34.58 3.61
N ALA A 128 25.25 33.40 4.22
CA ALA A 128 26.40 33.03 5.04
C ALA A 128 26.89 31.60 4.71
N PRO A 129 27.46 31.38 3.51
CA PRO A 129 27.82 30.04 3.02
C PRO A 129 28.82 29.29 3.92
N ASP A 130 29.65 30.02 4.64
CA ASP A 130 30.63 29.53 5.62
C ASP A 130 29.98 28.84 6.82
N ALA A 131 28.75 29.23 7.19
CA ALA A 131 28.01 28.62 8.28
C ALA A 131 27.36 27.27 7.92
N VAL A 132 27.28 26.92 6.62
CA VAL A 132 26.53 25.74 6.15
C VAL A 132 27.02 24.43 6.75
N PHE A 133 28.34 24.29 6.99
CA PHE A 133 28.92 23.08 7.54
C PHE A 133 28.52 22.87 9.00
N LEU A 134 28.60 23.93 9.82
CA LEU A 134 28.15 23.88 11.22
C LEU A 134 26.65 23.67 11.29
N SER A 135 25.86 24.36 10.46
CA SER A 135 24.42 24.15 10.37
C SER A 135 24.04 22.70 10.02
N ALA A 136 24.82 22.05 9.16
CA ALA A 136 24.66 20.64 8.82
C ALA A 136 24.96 19.71 10.01
N LEU A 137 26.03 19.99 10.77
CA LEU A 137 26.38 19.25 11.98
C LEU A 137 25.31 19.42 13.08
N ASP A 138 24.86 20.63 13.33
CA ASP A 138 23.82 20.94 14.31
C ASP A 138 22.53 20.21 13.95
N ARG A 139 22.13 20.26 12.66
CA ARG A 139 20.94 19.55 12.18
C ARG A 139 21.06 18.04 12.37
N ALA A 140 22.24 17.47 12.14
CA ALA A 140 22.49 16.05 12.35
C ALA A 140 22.42 15.69 13.85
N ALA A 141 22.98 16.52 14.73
CA ALA A 141 22.94 16.33 16.17
C ALA A 141 21.51 16.41 16.73
N GLU A 142 20.75 17.45 16.37
CA GLU A 142 19.34 17.65 16.79
C GLU A 142 18.45 16.49 16.37
N ILE A 143 18.58 16.05 15.10
CA ILE A 143 17.82 14.90 14.60
C ILE A 143 18.22 13.62 15.35
N THR A 144 19.51 13.43 15.65
CA THR A 144 19.99 12.26 16.37
C THR A 144 19.45 12.23 17.80
N VAL A 145 19.46 13.34 18.53
CA VAL A 145 18.88 13.45 19.87
C VAL A 145 17.39 13.08 19.84
N GLY A 146 16.61 13.67 18.92
CA GLY A 146 15.19 13.33 18.77
C GLY A 146 14.95 11.84 18.47
N ILE A 147 15.77 11.24 17.61
CA ILE A 147 15.69 9.82 17.27
C ILE A 147 16.02 8.94 18.48
N VAL A 148 17.09 9.23 19.21
CA VAL A 148 17.49 8.45 20.39
C VAL A 148 16.40 8.50 21.46
N CYS A 149 15.85 9.68 21.76
CA CYS A 149 14.75 9.81 22.73
C CYS A 149 13.48 9.05 22.27
N ALA A 150 13.06 9.23 21.02
CA ALA A 150 11.86 8.58 20.49
C ALA A 150 12.01 7.05 20.45
N THR A 151 13.14 6.55 19.95
CA THR A 151 13.38 5.10 19.83
C THR A 151 13.52 4.45 21.20
N THR A 152 14.25 5.05 22.13
CA THR A 152 14.40 4.55 23.50
C THR A 152 13.04 4.43 24.18
N LEU A 153 12.24 5.50 24.22
CA LEU A 153 10.92 5.42 24.85
C LEU A 153 9.95 4.51 24.09
N SER A 154 10.05 4.41 22.76
CA SER A 154 9.21 3.47 21.99
C SER A 154 9.45 2.00 22.36
N GLN A 155 10.65 1.67 22.85
CA GLN A 155 11.05 0.32 23.24
C GLN A 155 10.87 0.05 24.73
N THR A 156 11.03 1.05 25.60
CA THR A 156 10.93 0.88 27.05
C THR A 156 9.52 1.12 27.59
N LEU A 157 8.81 2.12 27.05
CA LEU A 157 7.51 2.56 27.57
C LEU A 157 6.37 1.97 26.73
N PHE A 158 5.75 0.88 27.23
CA PHE A 158 4.65 0.16 26.59
C PHE A 158 4.93 -0.26 25.13
N PRO A 159 5.98 -1.05 24.87
CA PRO A 159 6.35 -1.44 23.52
C PRO A 159 5.26 -2.30 22.87
N LYS A 160 4.89 -1.94 21.63
CA LYS A 160 4.01 -2.75 20.78
C LYS A 160 4.79 -3.29 19.60
N SER A 161 4.85 -4.62 19.50
CA SER A 161 5.59 -5.30 18.45
C SER A 161 4.80 -5.32 17.14
N ALA A 162 5.43 -4.88 16.05
CA ALA A 162 4.92 -5.06 14.70
C ALA A 162 4.88 -6.55 14.32
N ALA A 163 5.81 -7.37 14.81
CA ALA A 163 5.77 -8.82 14.62
C ALA A 163 4.55 -9.47 15.30
N GLN A 164 4.18 -9.04 16.51
CA GLN A 164 2.95 -9.53 17.16
C GLN A 164 1.70 -9.07 16.42
N ALA A 165 1.66 -7.80 15.98
CA ALA A 165 0.55 -7.28 15.18
C ALA A 165 0.41 -8.05 13.84
N LEU A 166 1.52 -8.37 13.17
CA LEU A 166 1.55 -9.20 11.98
C LEU A 166 1.00 -10.60 12.24
N ARG A 167 1.43 -11.26 13.33
CA ARG A 167 0.93 -12.59 13.71
C ARG A 167 -0.58 -12.58 13.95
N LEU A 168 -1.07 -11.61 14.72
CA LEU A 168 -2.50 -11.45 15.02
C LEU A 168 -3.31 -11.13 13.76
N SER A 169 -2.84 -10.21 12.92
CA SER A 169 -3.49 -9.88 11.64
C SER A 169 -3.51 -11.07 10.68
N THR A 170 -2.44 -11.85 10.61
CA THR A 170 -2.36 -13.05 9.76
C THR A 170 -3.35 -14.11 10.22
N ARG A 171 -3.35 -14.45 11.52
CA ARG A 171 -4.33 -15.38 12.11
C ARG A 171 -5.76 -14.88 11.92
N GLY A 172 -6.01 -13.61 12.22
CA GLY A 172 -7.31 -12.99 12.03
C GLY A 172 -7.78 -12.99 10.58
N ALA A 173 -6.88 -12.81 9.61
CA ALA A 173 -7.22 -12.87 8.20
C ALA A 173 -7.52 -14.31 7.74
N VAL A 174 -6.71 -15.29 8.15
CA VAL A 174 -6.99 -16.71 7.85
C VAL A 174 -8.33 -17.15 8.44
N ASN A 175 -8.60 -16.78 9.70
CA ASN A 175 -9.84 -17.16 10.38
C ASN A 175 -11.07 -16.49 9.75
N SER A 176 -10.99 -15.19 9.43
CA SER A 176 -12.05 -14.49 8.71
C SER A 176 -12.29 -15.08 7.31
N ALA A 177 -11.23 -15.48 6.60
CA ALA A 177 -11.35 -16.14 5.30
C ALA A 177 -12.01 -17.52 5.43
N ALA A 178 -11.63 -18.30 6.44
CA ALA A 178 -12.22 -19.61 6.71
C ALA A 178 -13.71 -19.53 7.09
N LEU A 179 -14.08 -18.57 7.95
CA LEU A 179 -15.48 -18.32 8.31
C LEU A 179 -16.30 -17.93 7.08
N TRP A 180 -15.81 -16.98 6.29
CA TRP A 180 -16.50 -16.57 5.07
C TRP A 180 -16.62 -17.71 4.05
N ALA A 181 -15.61 -18.58 3.95
CA ALA A 181 -15.69 -19.79 3.15
C ALA A 181 -16.78 -20.74 3.64
N ALA A 182 -16.85 -21.00 4.95
CA ALA A 182 -17.89 -21.83 5.55
C ALA A 182 -19.30 -21.25 5.31
N ASP A 183 -19.48 -19.94 5.51
CA ASP A 183 -20.77 -19.26 5.28
C ASP A 183 -21.19 -19.32 3.81
N THR A 184 -20.26 -19.09 2.89
CA THR A 184 -20.52 -19.17 1.44
C THR A 184 -20.97 -20.57 1.02
N LEU A 185 -20.29 -21.61 1.53
CA LEU A 185 -20.58 -23.00 1.21
C LEU A 185 -21.89 -23.49 1.84
N THR A 186 -22.22 -23.01 3.05
CA THR A 186 -23.48 -23.35 3.73
C THR A 186 -24.67 -22.49 3.29
N GLY A 187 -24.43 -21.44 2.49
CA GLY A 187 -25.48 -20.58 1.95
C GLY A 187 -25.98 -19.51 2.92
N ARG A 188 -25.19 -19.15 3.94
CA ARG A 188 -25.46 -17.99 4.80
C ARG A 188 -25.04 -16.72 4.07
N ASN A 189 -25.98 -15.79 3.88
CA ASN A 189 -25.75 -14.52 3.19
C ASN A 189 -26.40 -13.37 3.97
N ASP A 190 -25.91 -13.13 5.19
CA ASP A 190 -26.38 -12.03 6.03
C ASP A 190 -25.51 -10.77 5.88
N VAL A 191 -25.98 -9.65 6.43
CA VAL A 191 -25.24 -8.37 6.43
C VAL A 191 -23.89 -8.50 7.16
N ALA A 192 -23.77 -9.44 8.10
CA ALA A 192 -22.52 -9.73 8.79
C ALA A 192 -21.46 -10.34 7.85
N ALA A 193 -21.84 -11.27 6.97
CA ALA A 193 -20.95 -11.88 5.97
C ALA A 193 -20.34 -10.85 5.01
N GLN A 194 -21.12 -9.84 4.58
CA GLN A 194 -20.60 -8.75 3.74
C GLN A 194 -19.62 -7.85 4.48
N ARG A 195 -19.86 -7.60 5.78
CA ARG A 195 -18.94 -6.83 6.63
C ARG A 195 -17.63 -7.61 6.86
N ASP A 196 -17.70 -8.92 7.07
CA ASP A 196 -16.54 -9.77 7.30
C ASP A 196 -15.65 -9.88 6.07
N ARG A 197 -16.23 -9.91 4.87
CA ARG A 197 -15.49 -9.78 3.60
C ARG A 197 -14.68 -8.48 3.55
N ARG A 198 -15.29 -7.34 3.88
CA ARG A 198 -14.61 -6.03 3.87
C ARG A 198 -13.47 -5.98 4.90
N LEU A 199 -13.70 -6.54 6.09
CA LEU A 199 -12.68 -6.62 7.13
C LEU A 199 -11.51 -7.52 6.74
N LEU A 200 -11.78 -8.63 6.06
CA LEU A 200 -10.75 -9.53 5.55
C LEU A 200 -9.85 -8.82 4.54
N ILE A 201 -10.46 -8.18 3.54
CA ILE A 201 -9.77 -7.37 2.52
C ILE A 201 -8.87 -6.32 3.19
N ALA A 202 -9.41 -5.55 4.15
CA ALA A 202 -8.67 -4.53 4.87
C ALA A 202 -7.53 -5.11 5.75
N ARG A 203 -7.65 -6.35 6.23
CA ARG A 203 -6.58 -7.05 6.97
C ARG A 203 -5.48 -7.50 6.03
N VAL A 204 -5.84 -8.10 4.90
CA VAL A 204 -4.91 -8.62 3.89
C VAL A 204 -4.02 -7.50 3.34
N THR A 205 -4.60 -6.37 2.94
CA THR A 205 -3.84 -5.22 2.43
C THR A 205 -2.84 -4.65 3.44
N LYS A 206 -3.10 -4.79 4.74
CA LYS A 206 -2.19 -4.36 5.81
C LYS A 206 -1.04 -5.34 6.09
N LEU A 207 -1.15 -6.61 5.69
CA LEU A 207 -0.15 -7.64 6.00
C LEU A 207 1.22 -7.32 5.41
N ASP A 208 1.28 -6.81 4.16
CA ASP A 208 2.57 -6.51 3.54
C ASP A 208 3.28 -5.34 4.24
N ALA A 209 2.54 -4.30 4.61
CA ALA A 209 3.09 -3.17 5.37
C ALA A 209 3.60 -3.61 6.74
N LEU A 210 2.80 -4.39 7.49
CA LEU A 210 3.19 -4.96 8.77
C LEU A 210 4.43 -5.86 8.64
N ARG A 211 4.51 -6.68 7.59
CA ARG A 211 5.67 -7.55 7.32
C ARG A 211 6.96 -6.76 7.17
N ILE A 212 6.94 -5.65 6.42
CA ILE A 212 8.13 -4.83 6.22
C ILE A 212 8.61 -4.27 7.56
N HIS A 213 7.71 -3.68 8.36
CA HIS A 213 8.09 -3.07 9.64
C HIS A 213 8.43 -4.10 10.73
N ALA A 214 7.79 -5.26 10.74
CA ALA A 214 8.09 -6.36 11.64
C ALA A 214 9.49 -6.97 11.40
N SER A 215 10.04 -6.79 10.19
CA SER A 215 11.43 -7.17 9.91
C SER A 215 12.44 -6.31 10.67
N PHE A 216 12.07 -5.11 11.13
CA PHE A 216 12.96 -4.25 11.94
C PHE A 216 12.97 -4.64 13.41
N ASP A 217 11.86 -5.15 13.96
CA ASP A 217 11.75 -5.51 15.39
C ASP A 217 11.84 -7.01 15.70
N SER A 218 11.87 -7.89 14.68
CA SER A 218 12.00 -9.34 14.88
C SER A 218 12.95 -10.02 13.88
N ALA A 219 13.98 -10.70 14.41
CA ALA A 219 14.89 -11.53 13.61
C ALA A 219 14.18 -12.71 12.95
N GLU A 220 13.21 -13.31 13.64
CA GLU A 220 12.42 -14.42 13.10
C GLU A 220 11.61 -13.99 11.87
N VAL A 221 11.02 -12.79 11.89
CA VAL A 221 10.32 -12.24 10.72
C VAL A 221 11.29 -11.95 9.57
N ARG A 222 12.51 -11.48 9.84
CA ARG A 222 13.55 -11.31 8.79
C ARG A 222 13.87 -12.63 8.09
N LEU A 223 14.06 -13.70 8.87
CA LEU A 223 14.36 -15.03 8.33
C LEU A 223 13.17 -15.62 7.56
N LEU A 224 11.94 -15.42 8.05
CA LEU A 224 10.71 -15.96 7.44
C LEU A 224 10.07 -15.03 6.40
N ASN A 225 10.72 -13.91 6.05
CA ASN A 225 10.13 -12.83 5.26
C ASN A 225 9.55 -13.31 3.93
N ARG A 226 10.27 -14.21 3.24
CA ARG A 226 9.82 -14.79 1.96
C ARG A 226 8.57 -15.66 2.13
N ARG A 227 8.53 -16.50 3.17
CA ARG A 227 7.39 -17.39 3.43
C ARG A 227 6.15 -16.62 3.87
N ILE A 228 6.31 -15.57 4.66
CA ILE A 228 5.20 -14.68 5.02
C ILE A 228 4.63 -14.03 3.75
N ARG A 229 5.48 -13.62 2.81
CA ARG A 229 5.02 -13.08 1.51
C ARG A 229 4.32 -14.13 0.64
N LEU A 230 4.79 -15.39 0.66
CA LEU A 230 4.10 -16.50 -0.02
C LEU A 230 2.74 -16.79 0.62
N LEU A 231 2.66 -16.84 1.94
CA LEU A 231 1.41 -17.00 2.68
C LEU A 231 0.43 -15.87 2.34
N HIS A 232 0.91 -14.62 2.26
CA HIS A 232 0.08 -13.50 1.82
C HIS A 232 -0.49 -13.72 0.41
N GLY A 233 0.35 -14.14 -0.55
CA GLY A 233 -0.13 -14.48 -1.91
C GLY A 233 -1.12 -15.65 -1.94
N ARG A 234 -0.92 -16.67 -1.10
CA ARG A 234 -1.88 -17.79 -0.95
C ARG A 234 -3.20 -17.35 -0.35
N LEU A 235 -3.17 -16.41 0.60
CA LEU A 235 -4.38 -15.82 1.16
C LEU A 235 -5.17 -15.02 0.11
N ILE A 236 -4.50 -14.23 -0.73
CA ILE A 236 -5.15 -13.54 -1.86
C ILE A 236 -5.72 -14.55 -2.87
N SER A 237 -4.97 -15.62 -3.17
CA SER A 237 -5.45 -16.72 -4.03
C SER A 237 -6.73 -17.36 -3.46
N PHE A 238 -6.75 -17.58 -2.15
CA PHE A 238 -7.89 -18.15 -1.44
C PHE A 238 -9.11 -17.24 -1.52
N ILE A 239 -8.93 -15.94 -1.30
CA ILE A 239 -9.99 -14.93 -1.44
C ILE A 239 -10.53 -14.91 -2.88
N ALA A 240 -9.66 -14.91 -3.89
CA ALA A 240 -10.08 -14.91 -5.29
C ALA A 240 -10.88 -16.18 -5.66
N MET A 241 -10.47 -17.33 -5.14
CA MET A 241 -11.17 -18.60 -5.31
C MET A 241 -12.50 -18.64 -4.55
N LEU A 242 -12.55 -18.04 -3.37
CA LEU A 242 -13.77 -17.94 -2.57
C LEU A 242 -14.82 -17.03 -3.24
N VAL A 243 -14.44 -15.83 -3.68
CA VAL A 243 -15.33 -14.93 -4.46
C VAL A 243 -15.90 -15.66 -5.67
N SER A 244 -15.06 -16.39 -6.39
CA SER A 244 -15.50 -17.21 -7.52
C SER A 244 -16.50 -18.28 -7.18
N THR A 245 -16.27 -18.96 -6.06
CA THR A 245 -17.11 -20.06 -5.62
C THR A 245 -18.46 -19.50 -5.19
N HIS A 246 -18.46 -18.36 -4.51
CA HIS A 246 -19.65 -17.60 -4.17
C HIS A 246 -20.48 -17.23 -5.41
N ASP A 247 -19.89 -16.52 -6.39
CA ASP A 247 -20.60 -16.07 -7.60
C ASP A 247 -21.22 -17.25 -8.38
N ARG A 248 -20.53 -18.39 -8.42
CA ARG A 248 -21.02 -19.61 -9.10
C ARG A 248 -22.12 -20.31 -8.33
N LEU A 249 -22.02 -20.37 -7.01
CA LEU A 249 -23.08 -20.93 -6.18
C LEU A 249 -24.34 -20.06 -6.25
N GLU A 250 -24.22 -18.73 -6.30
CA GLU A 250 -25.35 -17.84 -6.55
C GLU A 250 -25.97 -18.07 -7.93
N ALA A 251 -25.15 -18.12 -9.00
CA ALA A 251 -25.64 -18.42 -10.34
C ALA A 251 -26.32 -19.79 -10.43
N LEU A 252 -25.77 -20.81 -9.75
CA LEU A 252 -26.39 -22.13 -9.66
C LEU A 252 -27.74 -22.08 -8.95
N ARG A 253 -27.83 -21.41 -7.79
CA ARG A 253 -29.08 -21.28 -7.02
C ARG A 253 -30.16 -20.58 -7.85
N ALA A 254 -29.80 -19.60 -8.67
CA ALA A 254 -30.72 -18.92 -9.56
C ALA A 254 -31.15 -19.78 -10.76
N ALA A 255 -30.21 -20.49 -11.40
CA ALA A 255 -30.47 -21.23 -12.64
C ALA A 255 -31.05 -22.64 -12.41
N ASN A 256 -30.59 -23.36 -11.37
CA ASN A 256 -30.95 -24.75 -11.10
C ASN A 256 -31.08 -25.01 -9.58
N PRO A 257 -32.20 -24.60 -8.94
CA PRO A 257 -32.41 -24.75 -7.50
C PRO A 257 -32.33 -26.21 -7.00
N ASN A 258 -32.84 -27.17 -7.79
CA ASN A 258 -32.84 -28.59 -7.43
C ASN A 258 -31.42 -29.17 -7.34
N LEU A 259 -30.54 -28.77 -8.26
CA LEU A 259 -29.13 -29.17 -8.22
C LEU A 259 -28.42 -28.52 -7.03
N ALA A 260 -28.73 -27.27 -6.71
CA ALA A 260 -28.19 -26.60 -5.53
C ALA A 260 -28.54 -27.33 -4.22
N GLU A 261 -29.79 -27.77 -4.06
CA GLU A 261 -30.20 -28.58 -2.89
C GLU A 261 -29.55 -29.97 -2.88
N THR A 262 -29.36 -30.60 -4.04
CA THR A 262 -28.64 -31.88 -4.15
C THR A 262 -27.18 -31.77 -3.70
N LEU A 263 -26.52 -30.64 -3.99
CA LEU A 263 -25.12 -30.41 -3.62
C LEU A 263 -24.93 -29.95 -2.17
N LYS A 264 -25.99 -29.48 -1.51
CA LYS A 264 -25.96 -28.90 -0.17
C LYS A 264 -25.26 -29.76 0.89
N PRO A 265 -25.46 -31.10 0.98
CA PRO A 265 -24.73 -31.93 1.95
C PRO A 265 -23.21 -31.94 1.71
N ARG A 266 -22.78 -31.99 0.43
CA ARG A 266 -21.37 -31.96 0.05
C ARG A 266 -20.74 -30.59 0.33
N LEU A 267 -21.48 -29.51 0.06
CA LEU A 267 -21.04 -28.16 0.37
C LEU A 267 -20.94 -27.93 1.89
N ALA A 268 -21.86 -28.49 2.68
CA ALA A 268 -21.80 -28.44 4.14
C ALA A 268 -20.57 -29.19 4.70
N GLN A 269 -20.24 -30.36 4.14
CA GLN A 269 -19.01 -31.08 4.49
C GLN A 269 -17.76 -30.25 4.19
N ALA A 270 -17.72 -29.61 3.02
CA ALA A 270 -16.64 -28.68 2.66
C ALA A 270 -16.57 -27.47 3.59
N GLY A 271 -17.72 -26.93 4.01
CA GLY A 271 -17.81 -25.84 4.98
C GLY A 271 -17.25 -26.24 6.35
N ALA A 272 -17.56 -27.44 6.83
CA ALA A 272 -16.99 -27.98 8.07
C ALA A 272 -15.46 -28.14 7.99
N ALA A 273 -14.94 -28.53 6.83
CA ALA A 273 -13.50 -28.66 6.58
C ALA A 273 -12.73 -27.32 6.66
N MET A 274 -13.42 -26.17 6.63
CA MET A 274 -12.80 -24.85 6.78
C MET A 274 -12.39 -24.52 8.21
N ALA A 275 -12.98 -25.18 9.21
CA ALA A 275 -12.74 -24.91 10.62
C ALA A 275 -11.27 -25.16 11.03
N ASP A 276 -10.76 -24.39 12.01
CA ASP A 276 -9.36 -24.46 12.46
C ASP A 276 -8.99 -25.83 13.06
N GLY A 277 -9.94 -26.51 13.71
CA GLY A 277 -9.73 -27.82 14.36
C GLY A 277 -9.54 -28.99 13.40
N VAL A 278 -9.78 -28.79 12.10
CA VAL A 278 -9.62 -29.84 11.08
C VAL A 278 -8.16 -29.94 10.66
N THR A 279 -7.63 -31.16 10.59
CA THR A 279 -6.24 -31.43 10.19
C THR A 279 -6.04 -31.26 8.68
N PRO A 280 -4.81 -31.00 8.20
CA PRO A 280 -4.52 -30.98 6.75
C PRO A 280 -4.90 -32.27 6.03
N GLU A 281 -4.76 -33.43 6.69
CA GLU A 281 -5.11 -34.74 6.14
C GLU A 281 -6.63 -34.90 5.96
N GLU A 282 -7.43 -34.54 6.95
CA GLU A 282 -8.90 -34.53 6.85
C GLU A 282 -9.41 -33.58 5.75
N ARG A 283 -8.77 -32.42 5.59
CA ARG A 283 -9.07 -31.50 4.48
C ARG A 283 -8.74 -32.14 3.12
N ARG A 284 -7.59 -32.79 2.99
CA ARG A 284 -7.21 -33.51 1.76
C ARG A 284 -8.20 -34.62 1.43
N ALA A 285 -8.57 -35.43 2.41
CA ALA A 285 -9.58 -36.48 2.24
C ALA A 285 -10.95 -35.91 1.80
N THR A 286 -11.35 -34.76 2.38
CA THR A 286 -12.58 -34.06 1.96
C THR A 286 -12.48 -33.57 0.52
N ALA A 287 -11.35 -32.96 0.14
CA ALA A 287 -11.13 -32.50 -1.23
C ALA A 287 -11.12 -33.66 -2.24
N GLU A 288 -10.50 -34.78 -1.91
CA GLU A 288 -10.50 -36.00 -2.73
C GLU A 288 -11.90 -36.59 -2.87
N ALA A 289 -12.68 -36.67 -1.79
CA ALA A 289 -14.07 -37.14 -1.84
C ALA A 289 -14.94 -36.24 -2.75
N LEU A 290 -14.76 -34.92 -2.67
CA LEU A 290 -15.44 -33.97 -3.54
C LEU A 290 -15.07 -34.19 -5.01
N ARG A 291 -13.77 -34.38 -5.32
CA ARG A 291 -13.28 -34.67 -6.68
C ARG A 291 -13.82 -36.01 -7.20
N ALA A 292 -13.84 -37.05 -6.37
CA ALA A 292 -14.36 -38.35 -6.73
C ALA A 292 -15.88 -38.33 -6.99
N SER A 293 -16.62 -37.47 -6.28
CA SER A 293 -18.05 -37.29 -6.51
C SER A 293 -18.40 -36.40 -7.71
N ALA A 294 -17.41 -35.71 -8.29
CA ALA A 294 -17.63 -34.87 -9.46
C ALA A 294 -17.91 -35.73 -10.71
N PRO A 295 -18.90 -35.39 -11.55
CA PRO A 295 -19.12 -36.05 -12.82
C PRO A 295 -17.84 -36.10 -13.66
N ASP A 296 -17.53 -37.29 -14.18
CA ASP A 296 -16.36 -37.52 -15.01
C ASP A 296 -16.60 -37.06 -16.46
N ALA A 297 -15.54 -37.08 -17.28
CA ALA A 297 -15.62 -36.63 -18.66
C ALA A 297 -16.69 -37.39 -19.47
N ALA A 298 -16.90 -38.69 -19.21
CA ALA A 298 -17.92 -39.48 -19.89
C ALA A 298 -19.34 -39.04 -19.50
N ALA A 299 -19.60 -38.82 -18.21
CA ALA A 299 -20.87 -38.31 -17.72
C ALA A 299 -21.18 -36.89 -18.24
N ILE A 300 -20.17 -36.03 -18.35
CA ILE A 300 -20.32 -34.68 -18.91
C ILE A 300 -20.62 -34.72 -20.42
N ARG A 301 -19.99 -35.65 -21.15
CA ARG A 301 -20.29 -35.86 -22.58
C ARG A 301 -21.72 -36.35 -22.82
N ALA A 302 -22.21 -37.24 -21.94
CA ALA A 302 -23.56 -37.75 -22.01
C ALA A 302 -24.60 -36.67 -21.63
N ASP A 303 -24.29 -35.80 -20.68
CA ASP A 303 -25.15 -34.72 -20.21
C ASP A 303 -24.34 -33.47 -19.89
N ARG A 304 -24.39 -32.49 -20.81
CA ARG A 304 -23.65 -31.22 -20.68
C ARG A 304 -24.05 -30.42 -19.44
N SER A 305 -25.25 -30.60 -18.90
CA SER A 305 -25.70 -29.88 -17.69
C SER A 305 -24.85 -30.24 -16.46
N ARG A 306 -24.27 -31.45 -16.45
CA ARG A 306 -23.35 -31.93 -15.39
C ARG A 306 -21.99 -31.23 -15.37
N LEU A 307 -21.65 -30.46 -16.41
CA LEU A 307 -20.44 -29.64 -16.43
C LEU A 307 -20.43 -28.62 -15.29
N ILE A 308 -21.59 -28.04 -14.96
CA ILE A 308 -21.73 -27.06 -13.88
C ILE A 308 -21.49 -27.75 -12.53
N GLU A 309 -22.08 -28.92 -12.32
CA GLU A 309 -21.87 -29.74 -11.11
C GLU A 309 -20.40 -30.09 -10.91
N SER A 310 -19.76 -30.66 -11.94
CA SER A 310 -18.35 -31.05 -11.90
C SER A 310 -17.43 -29.85 -11.65
N THR A 311 -17.73 -28.73 -12.30
CA THR A 311 -17.00 -27.49 -12.09
C THR A 311 -17.12 -26.97 -10.66
N ILE A 312 -18.31 -26.99 -10.06
CA ILE A 312 -18.49 -26.51 -8.68
C ILE A 312 -17.77 -27.43 -7.69
N LEU A 313 -17.96 -28.75 -7.80
CA LEU A 313 -17.35 -29.71 -6.87
C LEU A 313 -15.82 -29.66 -6.92
N ARG A 314 -15.21 -29.58 -8.11
CA ARG A 314 -13.74 -29.44 -8.24
C ARG A 314 -13.24 -28.12 -7.69
N ARG A 315 -13.96 -27.01 -7.87
CA ARG A 315 -13.56 -25.70 -7.31
C ARG A 315 -13.68 -25.65 -5.79
N VAL A 316 -14.71 -26.27 -5.22
CA VAL A 316 -14.85 -26.40 -3.78
C VAL A 316 -13.74 -27.30 -3.21
N ALA A 317 -13.37 -28.38 -3.91
CA ALA A 317 -12.23 -29.21 -3.55
C ALA A 317 -10.91 -28.42 -3.55
N ASP A 318 -10.65 -27.64 -4.61
CA ASP A 318 -9.47 -26.76 -4.68
C ASP A 318 -9.45 -25.74 -3.53
N LEU A 319 -10.62 -25.21 -3.14
CA LEU A 319 -10.73 -24.26 -2.03
C LEU A 319 -10.40 -24.93 -0.69
N VAL A 320 -10.90 -26.15 -0.45
CA VAL A 320 -10.57 -26.94 0.75
C VAL A 320 -9.09 -27.30 0.80
N GLU A 321 -8.49 -27.65 -0.34
CA GLU A 321 -7.06 -27.93 -0.43
C GLU A 321 -6.22 -26.68 -0.15
N LEU A 322 -6.59 -25.54 -0.72
CA LEU A 322 -5.89 -24.27 -0.50
C LEU A 322 -5.98 -23.81 0.96
N ARG A 323 -7.06 -24.13 1.68
CA ARG A 323 -7.17 -23.91 3.12
C ARG A 323 -6.08 -24.65 3.91
N SER A 324 -5.64 -25.83 3.45
CA SER A 324 -4.55 -26.58 4.08
C SER A 324 -3.19 -25.89 3.96
N GLU A 325 -3.00 -25.09 2.91
CA GLU A 325 -1.77 -24.31 2.70
C GLU A 325 -1.72 -23.02 3.53
N LEU A 326 -2.85 -22.61 4.12
CA LEU A 326 -2.95 -21.42 4.99
C LEU A 326 -2.66 -21.72 6.47
N ALA A 327 -2.01 -22.84 6.77
CA ALA A 327 -1.65 -23.18 8.14
C ALA A 327 -0.73 -22.11 8.77
N PRO A 328 -0.88 -21.83 10.08
CA PRO A 328 0.00 -20.89 10.76
C PRO A 328 1.45 -21.39 10.70
N LEU A 329 2.38 -20.49 10.36
CA LEU A 329 3.81 -20.79 10.37
C LEU A 329 4.22 -21.24 11.78
N THR A 330 4.78 -22.44 11.88
CA THR A 330 5.26 -23.04 13.13
C THR A 330 6.77 -22.89 13.27
N PRO A 331 7.31 -22.90 14.50
CA PRO A 331 8.76 -22.91 14.72
C PRO A 331 9.49 -24.10 14.07
N ALA A 332 8.79 -25.22 13.85
CA ALA A 332 9.33 -26.41 13.16
C ALA A 332 9.64 -26.13 11.67
N ASP A 333 8.97 -25.14 11.07
CA ASP A 333 9.20 -24.79 9.68
C ASP A 333 10.61 -24.20 9.45
N ARG A 334 11.35 -23.83 10.51
CA ARG A 334 12.74 -23.33 10.44
C ARG A 334 13.71 -24.30 9.75
N GLY A 335 13.45 -25.61 9.75
CA GLY A 335 14.34 -26.59 9.09
C GLY A 335 14.29 -26.56 7.55
N ALA A 336 13.13 -26.27 6.96
CA ALA A 336 12.93 -26.28 5.50
C ALA A 336 13.39 -24.99 4.79
N LEU A 337 14.25 -24.18 5.43
CA LEU A 337 14.64 -22.83 4.98
C LEU A 337 15.66 -22.83 3.83
N VAL A 338 16.28 -23.97 3.54
CA VAL A 338 17.44 -24.08 2.64
C VAL A 338 17.05 -24.21 1.15
N THR A 339 15.81 -24.56 0.82
CA THR A 339 15.44 -25.08 -0.52
C THR A 339 14.26 -24.36 -1.18
N ILE A 340 14.18 -23.04 -1.12
CA ILE A 340 13.38 -22.31 -2.11
C ILE A 340 14.35 -21.59 -3.06
N PRO A 341 14.70 -22.17 -4.22
CA PRO A 341 15.49 -21.46 -5.24
C PRO A 341 14.74 -20.24 -5.79
N GLY A 342 15.51 -19.37 -6.46
CA GLY A 342 15.16 -18.22 -7.31
C GLY A 342 13.70 -17.78 -7.45
N GLU A 343 13.46 -16.52 -7.09
CA GLU A 343 12.95 -15.45 -7.97
C GLU A 343 12.50 -14.29 -7.07
N SER A 344 13.21 -13.17 -7.17
CA SER A 344 12.81 -11.92 -6.54
C SER A 344 11.42 -11.58 -7.03
N ILE A 345 10.52 -11.37 -6.08
CA ILE A 345 9.12 -11.23 -6.42
C ILE A 345 8.85 -9.77 -6.81
N ALA A 346 8.85 -9.51 -8.11
CA ALA A 346 8.79 -8.16 -8.69
C ALA A 346 7.52 -7.41 -8.25
N ARG A 347 7.71 -6.31 -7.51
CA ARG A 347 6.67 -5.31 -7.21
C ARG A 347 6.47 -4.39 -8.42
N TYR A 348 5.24 -3.96 -8.67
CA TYR A 348 4.95 -2.98 -9.70
C TYR A 348 5.49 -1.60 -9.27
N ARG A 349 6.40 -1.04 -10.06
CA ARG A 349 6.96 0.30 -9.89
C ARG A 349 6.57 1.17 -11.06
N ASP A 350 6.09 2.36 -10.75
CA ASP A 350 5.58 3.29 -11.75
C ASP A 350 6.58 4.42 -12.01
N LEU A 351 7.45 4.21 -13.01
CA LEU A 351 8.51 5.17 -13.34
C LEU A 351 7.96 6.52 -13.80
N SER A 352 6.89 6.54 -14.60
CA SER A 352 6.35 7.82 -15.07
C SER A 352 5.63 8.59 -13.96
N LEU A 353 4.98 7.91 -13.01
CA LEU A 353 4.45 8.60 -11.83
C LEU A 353 5.58 9.25 -11.02
N ALA A 354 6.70 8.53 -10.87
CA ALA A 354 7.89 9.03 -10.20
C ALA A 354 8.50 10.25 -10.91
N LEU A 355 8.69 10.17 -12.24
CA LEU A 355 9.24 11.28 -13.01
C LEU A 355 8.33 12.51 -12.99
N VAL A 356 7.01 12.34 -13.08
CA VAL A 356 6.05 13.44 -12.94
C VAL A 356 6.13 14.07 -11.56
N ALA A 357 6.15 13.27 -10.49
CA ALA A 357 6.27 13.80 -9.13
C ALA A 357 7.58 14.58 -8.91
N GLY A 358 8.71 14.06 -9.42
CA GLY A 358 10.00 14.75 -9.37
C GLY A 358 10.02 16.04 -10.18
N GLY A 359 9.44 16.02 -11.40
CA GLY A 359 9.30 17.20 -12.25
C GLY A 359 8.41 18.27 -11.63
N THR A 360 7.32 17.88 -10.95
CA THR A 360 6.46 18.79 -10.19
C THR A 360 7.23 19.47 -9.06
N ALA A 361 8.01 18.72 -8.27
CA ALA A 361 8.81 19.29 -7.19
C ALA A 361 9.88 20.26 -7.72
N PHE A 362 10.57 19.88 -8.81
CA PHE A 362 11.54 20.72 -9.50
C PHE A 362 10.93 22.04 -9.97
N ALA A 363 9.80 21.99 -10.70
CA ALA A 363 9.13 23.17 -11.22
C ALA A 363 8.58 24.07 -10.10
N ALA A 364 8.00 23.49 -9.05
CA ALA A 364 7.49 24.24 -7.91
C ALA A 364 8.60 25.00 -7.16
N LEU A 365 9.77 24.36 -6.98
CA LEU A 365 10.91 25.00 -6.35
C LEU A 365 11.52 26.11 -7.22
N LEU A 366 11.70 25.88 -8.51
CA LEU A 366 12.18 26.93 -9.42
C LEU A 366 11.26 28.15 -9.43
N ALA A 367 9.93 27.96 -9.47
CA ALA A 367 8.98 29.05 -9.39
C ALA A 367 9.09 29.81 -8.05
N THR A 368 9.30 29.08 -6.96
CA THR A 368 9.45 29.67 -5.62
C THR A 368 10.77 30.43 -5.49
N PHE A 369 11.87 29.92 -6.04
CA PHE A 369 13.16 30.61 -6.06
C PHE A 369 13.10 31.87 -6.93
N ALA A 370 12.50 31.80 -8.12
CA ALA A 370 12.33 32.97 -8.97
C ALA A 370 11.54 34.08 -8.25
N PHE A 371 10.47 33.71 -7.54
CA PHE A 371 9.72 34.65 -6.71
C PHE A 371 10.56 35.21 -5.55
N TRP A 372 11.30 34.36 -4.83
CA TRP A 372 12.12 34.80 -3.70
C TRP A 372 13.24 35.76 -4.15
N ILE A 373 13.99 35.39 -5.18
CA ILE A 373 15.06 36.22 -5.75
C ILE A 373 14.49 37.54 -6.26
N GLY A 374 13.37 37.50 -7.00
CA GLY A 374 12.75 38.71 -7.56
C GLY A 374 12.13 39.65 -6.52
N SER A 375 11.64 39.11 -5.39
CA SER A 375 11.04 39.92 -4.32
C SER A 375 12.04 40.42 -3.29
N GLY A 376 13.22 39.80 -3.19
CA GLY A 376 14.18 40.08 -2.11
C GLY A 376 13.61 39.81 -0.71
N TRP A 377 12.61 38.94 -0.60
CA TRP A 377 11.90 38.71 0.66
C TRP A 377 12.80 38.02 1.69
N ASN A 378 13.06 38.71 2.81
CA ASN A 378 13.96 38.23 3.86
C ASN A 378 13.59 36.83 4.41
N ALA A 379 12.30 36.54 4.57
CA ALA A 379 11.83 35.22 5.03
C ALA A 379 11.58 34.20 3.89
N GLY A 380 11.97 34.53 2.66
CA GLY A 380 11.71 33.68 1.50
C GLY A 380 12.41 32.32 1.54
N ALA A 381 13.55 32.21 2.24
CA ALA A 381 14.21 30.93 2.52
C ALA A 381 13.26 29.95 3.22
N GLY A 382 12.56 30.42 4.27
CA GLY A 382 11.59 29.62 5.01
C GLY A 382 10.41 29.17 4.16
N ALA A 383 9.92 30.04 3.27
CA ALA A 383 8.88 29.67 2.30
C ALA A 383 9.36 28.58 1.32
N ALA A 384 10.57 28.71 0.78
CA ALA A 384 11.16 27.72 -0.13
C ALA A 384 11.38 26.36 0.56
N VAL A 385 11.82 26.36 1.83
CA VAL A 385 11.91 25.14 2.66
C VAL A 385 10.56 24.45 2.74
N GLN A 386 9.48 25.18 3.01
CA GLN A 386 8.17 24.57 3.13
C GLN A 386 7.63 24.05 1.79
N VAL A 387 7.92 24.71 0.66
CA VAL A 387 7.59 24.16 -0.66
C VAL A 387 8.33 22.84 -0.91
N ALA A 388 9.63 22.75 -0.56
CA ALA A 388 10.39 21.50 -0.66
C ALA A 388 9.79 20.40 0.23
N VAL A 389 9.41 20.73 1.47
CA VAL A 389 8.79 19.77 2.41
C VAL A 389 7.43 19.32 1.90
N MET A 390 6.56 20.23 1.42
CA MET A 390 5.22 19.88 0.93
C MET A 390 5.29 18.99 -0.31
N THR A 391 6.08 19.40 -1.31
CA THR A 391 6.23 18.64 -2.56
C THR A 391 6.84 17.26 -2.32
N SER A 392 7.70 17.14 -1.31
CA SER A 392 8.29 15.87 -0.88
C SER A 392 7.29 15.00 -0.12
N LEU A 393 6.73 15.50 0.99
CA LEU A 393 5.88 14.75 1.92
C LEU A 393 4.62 14.18 1.24
N PHE A 394 4.03 14.93 0.31
CA PHE A 394 2.78 14.56 -0.36
C PHE A 394 2.97 13.86 -1.70
N ALA A 395 4.21 13.67 -2.18
CA ALA A 395 4.49 13.06 -3.49
C ALA A 395 3.89 11.66 -3.67
N GLN A 396 3.80 10.89 -2.58
CA GLN A 396 3.25 9.52 -2.58
C GLN A 396 1.74 9.46 -2.37
N GLN A 397 1.08 10.59 -2.07
CA GLN A 397 -0.37 10.62 -1.91
C GLN A 397 -1.08 10.54 -3.27
N ASP A 398 -2.24 9.90 -3.27
CA ASP A 398 -3.08 9.81 -4.46
C ASP A 398 -3.70 11.16 -4.81
N ASP A 399 -4.10 11.96 -3.82
CA ASP A 399 -4.47 13.37 -3.99
C ASP A 399 -3.53 14.26 -3.15
N PRO A 400 -2.42 14.73 -3.75
CA PRO A 400 -1.40 15.48 -3.03
C PRO A 400 -1.87 16.90 -2.68
N GLY A 401 -2.66 17.53 -3.55
CA GLY A 401 -3.18 18.88 -3.35
C GLY A 401 -4.19 18.95 -2.21
N ALA A 402 -5.18 18.05 -2.19
CA ALA A 402 -6.17 18.02 -1.11
C ALA A 402 -5.56 17.66 0.24
N SER A 403 -4.56 16.75 0.24
CA SER A 403 -3.83 16.39 1.46
C SER A 403 -2.98 17.56 2.00
N ALA A 404 -2.29 18.27 1.11
CA ALA A 404 -1.53 19.46 1.46
C ALA A 404 -2.42 20.61 1.96
N LEU A 405 -3.63 20.77 1.41
CA LEU A 405 -4.59 21.78 1.90
C LEU A 405 -5.07 21.48 3.33
N LYS A 406 -5.33 20.21 3.66
CA LYS A 406 -5.66 19.81 5.03
C LYS A 406 -4.50 20.10 5.98
N PHE A 407 -3.27 19.88 5.52
CA PHE A 407 -2.06 20.23 6.27
C PHE A 407 -1.98 21.75 6.50
N PHE A 408 -2.20 22.56 5.47
CA PHE A 408 -2.23 24.03 5.54
C PHE A 408 -3.20 24.54 6.61
N VAL A 409 -4.45 24.06 6.59
CA VAL A 409 -5.49 24.49 7.55
C VAL A 409 -5.05 24.22 8.99
N MET A 410 -4.48 23.05 9.25
CA MET A 410 -4.03 22.67 10.58
C MET A 410 -2.77 23.43 11.01
N THR A 411 -1.86 23.73 10.08
CA THR A 411 -0.72 24.60 10.37
C THR A 411 -1.16 26.04 10.65
N ALA A 412 -2.13 26.58 9.92
CA ALA A 412 -2.73 27.89 10.22
C ALA A 412 -3.34 27.94 11.63
N ALA A 413 -4.10 26.90 12.01
CA ALA A 413 -4.61 26.76 13.38
C ALA A 413 -3.48 26.68 14.42
N SER A 414 -2.41 25.95 14.11
CA SER A 414 -1.24 25.83 15.00
C SER A 414 -0.49 27.15 15.19
N THR A 415 -0.45 28.02 14.17
CA THR A 415 0.19 29.34 14.24
C THR A 415 -0.52 30.23 15.27
N VAL A 416 -1.85 30.17 15.34
CA VAL A 416 -2.61 30.92 16.36
C VAL A 416 -2.24 30.45 17.76
N VAL A 417 -2.12 29.12 17.96
CA VAL A 417 -1.67 28.56 19.23
C VAL A 417 -0.23 28.97 19.54
N ALA A 418 0.66 28.94 18.54
CA ALA A 418 2.05 29.35 18.71
C ALA A 418 2.17 30.83 19.11
N VAL A 419 1.34 31.73 18.59
CA VAL A 419 1.28 33.15 19.04
C VAL A 419 0.94 33.23 20.53
N VAL A 420 -0.11 32.52 20.97
CA VAL A 420 -0.50 32.51 22.38
C VAL A 420 0.64 31.99 23.25
N TYR A 421 1.31 30.92 22.83
CA TYR A 421 2.43 30.38 23.57
C TYR A 421 3.62 31.34 23.61
N ALA A 422 4.05 31.87 22.46
CA ALA A 422 5.23 32.72 22.33
C ALA A 422 5.10 34.06 23.09
N PHE A 423 3.92 34.69 23.08
CA PHE A 423 3.73 36.04 23.64
C PHE A 423 2.97 36.09 24.96
N ALA A 424 2.18 35.06 25.29
CA ALA A 424 1.40 35.04 26.53
C ALA A 424 1.92 34.02 27.55
N VAL A 425 2.34 32.84 27.11
CA VAL A 425 2.70 31.74 28.01
C VAL A 425 4.18 31.80 28.35
N LEU A 426 5.06 31.64 27.35
CA LEU A 426 6.50 31.50 27.53
C LEU A 426 7.18 32.67 28.26
N PRO A 427 6.84 33.95 28.03
CA PRO A 427 7.48 35.06 28.75
C PRO A 427 7.20 35.08 30.25
N ARG A 428 6.24 34.28 30.74
CA ARG A 428 5.87 34.20 32.16
C ARG A 428 6.55 33.05 32.90
N PHE A 429 7.28 32.20 32.20
CA PHE A 429 7.86 30.99 32.76
C PHE A 429 9.39 31.03 32.66
N GLU A 430 10.04 30.64 33.74
CA GLU A 430 11.49 30.48 33.80
C GLU A 430 11.83 29.00 34.07
N GLY A 431 12.89 28.52 33.45
CA GLY A 431 13.33 27.13 33.61
C GLY A 431 12.59 26.13 32.73
N PHE A 432 13.17 24.93 32.64
CA PHE A 432 12.70 23.88 31.75
C PHE A 432 11.43 23.21 32.25
N GLU A 433 11.27 23.07 33.56
CA GLU A 433 10.15 22.39 34.20
C GLU A 433 8.83 23.09 33.88
N MET A 434 8.80 24.41 33.96
CA MET A 434 7.62 25.22 33.63
C MET A 434 7.32 25.17 32.12
N LEU A 435 8.36 25.24 31.27
CA LEU A 435 8.23 25.06 29.82
C LEU A 435 7.61 23.69 29.49
N ALA A 436 8.08 22.63 30.13
CA ALA A 436 7.60 21.27 29.92
C ALA A 436 6.14 21.11 30.33
N VAL A 437 5.76 21.65 31.50
CA VAL A 437 4.36 21.65 31.97
C VAL A 437 3.47 22.46 31.03
N ALA A 438 3.94 23.61 30.54
CA ALA A 438 3.17 24.44 29.62
C ALA A 438 2.94 23.74 28.27
N LEU A 439 3.96 23.10 27.69
CA LEU A 439 3.86 22.44 26.39
C LEU A 439 3.14 21.09 26.44
N ALA A 440 3.20 20.37 27.56
CA ALA A 440 2.70 19.00 27.68
C ALA A 440 1.24 18.82 27.19
N PRO A 441 0.25 19.66 27.55
CA PRO A 441 -1.13 19.51 27.07
C PRO A 441 -1.26 19.61 25.56
N CYS A 442 -0.54 20.55 24.94
CA CYS A 442 -0.55 20.78 23.49
C CYS A 442 0.07 19.60 22.74
N LEU A 443 1.26 19.15 23.17
CA LEU A 443 1.96 18.01 22.60
C LEU A 443 1.15 16.72 22.77
N PHE A 444 0.54 16.53 23.94
CA PHE A 444 -0.30 15.37 24.23
C PHE A 444 -1.53 15.32 23.34
N ALA A 445 -2.26 16.44 23.20
CA ALA A 445 -3.43 16.50 22.32
C ALA A 445 -3.07 16.17 20.87
N ALA A 446 -1.96 16.71 20.38
CA ALA A 446 -1.47 16.42 19.03
C ALA A 446 -1.09 14.94 18.86
N ALA A 447 -0.35 14.36 19.81
CA ALA A 447 0.05 12.96 19.79
C ALA A 447 -1.15 12.01 19.91
N PHE A 448 -2.16 12.36 20.72
CA PHE A 448 -3.39 11.59 20.84
C PHE A 448 -4.19 11.59 19.54
N ALA A 449 -4.33 12.76 18.89
CA ALA A 449 -4.95 12.86 17.57
C ALA A 449 -4.21 12.03 16.52
N MET A 450 -2.89 11.88 16.64
CA MET A 450 -2.10 11.11 15.68
C MET A 450 -2.42 9.61 15.67
N ASN A 451 -2.98 9.07 16.75
CA ASN A 451 -3.28 7.64 16.87
C ASN A 451 -4.46 7.17 16.00
N PHE A 452 -5.38 8.07 15.62
CA PHE A 452 -6.54 7.69 14.83
C PHE A 452 -6.33 7.98 13.33
N PRO A 453 -6.62 7.03 12.42
CA PRO A 453 -6.35 7.20 10.98
C PRO A 453 -6.94 8.46 10.34
N ARG A 454 -8.10 8.93 10.83
CA ARG A 454 -8.76 10.14 10.31
C ARG A 454 -8.05 11.43 10.72
N THR A 455 -7.33 11.42 11.84
CA THR A 455 -6.70 12.59 12.45
C THR A 455 -5.17 12.49 12.48
N THR A 456 -4.57 11.42 11.97
CA THR A 456 -3.11 11.25 11.92
C THR A 456 -2.40 12.41 11.23
N LEU A 457 -2.81 12.74 10.00
CA LEU A 457 -2.21 13.83 9.24
C LEU A 457 -2.51 15.21 9.87
N PRO A 458 -3.76 15.55 10.24
CA PRO A 458 -4.05 16.79 10.98
C PRO A 458 -3.25 16.97 12.28
N GLY A 459 -3.12 15.92 13.10
CA GLY A 459 -2.37 15.97 14.36
C GLY A 459 -0.86 16.16 14.13
N LEU A 460 -0.31 15.51 13.09
CA LEU A 460 1.07 15.74 12.69
C LEU A 460 1.28 17.17 12.18
N ALA A 461 0.39 17.69 11.33
CA ALA A 461 0.46 19.05 10.81
C ALA A 461 0.42 20.11 11.93
N PHE A 462 -0.47 19.89 12.91
CA PHE A 462 -0.60 20.76 14.07
C PHE A 462 0.65 20.74 14.96
N SER A 463 1.16 19.55 15.32
CA SER A 463 2.38 19.44 16.15
C SER A 463 3.61 20.04 15.47
N LEU A 464 3.82 19.74 14.19
CA LEU A 464 4.91 20.33 13.41
C LEU A 464 4.78 21.84 13.32
N GLY A 465 3.58 22.35 13.07
CA GLY A 465 3.34 23.78 12.97
C GLY A 465 3.61 24.51 14.29
N VAL A 466 3.07 24.03 15.42
CA VAL A 466 3.36 24.63 16.75
C VAL A 466 4.86 24.65 17.01
N LEU A 467 5.55 23.52 16.84
CA LEU A 467 6.98 23.41 17.17
C LEU A 467 7.87 24.25 16.24
N THR A 468 7.52 24.32 14.95
CA THR A 468 8.28 25.13 13.98
C THR A 468 8.14 26.62 14.28
N GLN A 469 6.93 27.08 14.62
CA GLN A 469 6.66 28.49 14.90
C GLN A 469 7.22 28.93 16.25
N LEU A 470 7.19 28.05 17.25
CA LEU A 470 7.77 28.38 18.56
C LEU A 470 9.29 28.52 18.49
N GLY A 471 9.95 27.82 17.58
CA GLY A 471 11.38 27.99 17.33
C GLY A 471 12.23 27.93 18.60
N LEU A 472 11.99 26.92 19.46
CA LEU A 472 12.65 26.82 20.77
C LEU A 472 14.18 26.82 20.62
N THR A 473 14.80 27.89 21.10
CA THR A 473 16.24 28.16 21.19
C THR A 473 16.56 28.66 22.60
N ASP A 474 17.83 28.86 22.93
CA ASP A 474 18.26 29.37 24.25
C ASP A 474 17.88 30.85 24.49
N ALA A 475 17.49 31.59 23.44
CA ALA A 475 17.04 32.98 23.54
C ALA A 475 15.66 33.16 22.88
N ILE A 476 14.64 33.46 23.69
CA ILE A 476 13.30 33.73 23.17
C ILE A 476 13.30 35.12 22.53
N ALA A 477 13.34 35.19 21.19
CA ALA A 477 13.21 36.44 20.46
C ALA A 477 11.78 37.00 20.65
N THR A 478 11.68 38.21 21.20
CA THR A 478 10.41 38.88 21.57
C THR A 478 9.84 39.77 20.46
N ASP A 479 10.43 39.77 19.26
CA ASP A 479 9.95 40.60 18.16
C ASP A 479 8.75 39.96 17.42
N PHE A 480 7.59 40.58 17.59
CA PHE A 480 6.37 40.18 16.90
C PHE A 480 6.48 40.33 15.38
N ALA A 481 7.21 41.32 14.87
CA ALA A 481 7.31 41.54 13.42
C ALA A 481 8.08 40.38 12.74
N SER A 482 9.22 39.99 13.29
CA SER A 482 9.98 38.82 12.82
C SER A 482 9.18 37.53 12.96
N PHE A 483 8.49 37.32 14.09
CA PHE A 483 7.61 36.17 14.26
C PHE A 483 6.52 36.13 13.19
N ALA A 484 5.79 37.25 12.98
CA ALA A 484 4.72 37.34 12.01
C ALA A 484 5.23 37.11 10.58
N ASN A 485 6.39 37.67 10.22
CA ASN A 485 7.01 37.47 8.92
C ASN A 485 7.39 36.01 8.67
N ASN A 486 8.01 35.33 9.65
CA ASN A 486 8.34 33.91 9.56
C ASN A 486 7.09 33.01 9.51
N ALA A 487 6.05 33.39 10.25
CA ALA A 487 4.79 32.69 10.23
C ALA A 487 4.08 32.81 8.87
N LEU A 488 4.07 34.02 8.30
CA LEU A 488 3.55 34.27 6.95
C LEU A 488 4.37 33.54 5.89
N ALA A 489 5.70 33.49 5.99
CA ALA A 489 6.54 32.71 5.10
C ALA A 489 6.25 31.23 5.15
N THR A 490 6.06 30.68 6.35
CA THR A 490 5.68 29.28 6.55
C THR A 490 4.32 28.98 5.91
N LEU A 491 3.31 29.80 6.18
CA LEU A 491 1.96 29.63 5.62
C LEU A 491 1.97 29.80 4.09
N PHE A 492 2.68 30.80 3.58
CA PHE A 492 2.84 31.03 2.15
C PHE A 492 3.50 29.83 1.47
N GLY A 493 4.61 29.31 2.01
CA GLY A 493 5.30 28.17 1.43
C GLY A 493 4.46 26.89 1.43
N ILE A 494 3.71 26.64 2.51
CA ILE A 494 2.77 25.50 2.56
C ILE A 494 1.62 25.69 1.57
N GLY A 495 1.03 26.87 1.52
CA GLY A 495 -0.07 27.20 0.60
C GLY A 495 0.35 27.13 -0.87
N ALA A 496 1.51 27.71 -1.21
CA ALA A 496 2.11 27.64 -2.54
C ALA A 496 2.41 26.19 -2.92
N GLY A 497 2.99 25.40 -2.01
CA GLY A 497 3.21 23.97 -2.22
C GLY A 497 1.91 23.21 -2.50
N ALA A 498 0.84 23.50 -1.75
CA ALA A 498 -0.48 22.89 -1.97
C ALA A 498 -1.08 23.26 -3.34
N VAL A 499 -1.00 24.54 -3.73
CA VAL A 499 -1.47 25.02 -5.03
C VAL A 499 -0.65 24.39 -6.16
N MET A 500 0.67 24.38 -6.05
CA MET A 500 1.55 23.78 -7.07
C MET A 500 1.29 22.28 -7.21
N LEU A 501 1.09 21.55 -6.11
CA LEU A 501 0.73 20.13 -6.16
C LEU A 501 -0.64 19.91 -6.82
N ALA A 502 -1.63 20.77 -6.55
CA ALA A 502 -2.95 20.69 -7.16
C ALA A 502 -2.91 21.00 -8.68
N VAL A 503 -2.13 22.01 -9.09
CA VAL A 503 -2.05 22.49 -10.47
C VAL A 503 -1.15 21.61 -11.34
N LEU A 504 0.05 21.28 -10.85
CA LEU A 504 1.06 20.53 -11.62
C LEU A 504 0.82 19.02 -11.58
N ARG A 505 0.05 18.52 -10.59
CA ARG A 505 -0.30 17.11 -10.47
C ARG A 505 -1.81 16.95 -10.16
N PRO A 506 -2.72 17.29 -11.10
CA PRO A 506 -4.16 17.07 -10.95
C PRO A 506 -4.54 15.58 -11.10
N ILE A 507 -3.62 14.69 -10.74
CA ILE A 507 -3.73 13.25 -10.91
C ILE A 507 -4.44 12.73 -9.67
N GLY A 508 -5.77 12.63 -9.72
CA GLY A 508 -6.55 11.97 -8.66
C GLY A 508 -6.35 10.44 -8.65
N SER A 509 -7.09 9.75 -7.77
CA SER A 509 -7.04 8.28 -7.63
C SER A 509 -7.37 7.51 -8.92
N ALA A 510 -8.10 8.12 -9.85
CA ALA A 510 -8.51 7.52 -11.11
C ALA A 510 -7.33 7.10 -12.01
N TRP A 511 -6.25 7.88 -12.05
CA TRP A 511 -5.11 7.56 -12.91
C TRP A 511 -4.29 6.36 -12.41
N PRO A 512 -3.90 6.28 -11.12
CA PRO A 512 -3.29 5.06 -10.58
C PRO A 512 -4.16 3.83 -10.80
N ILE A 513 -5.48 3.94 -10.59
CA ILE A 513 -6.44 2.85 -10.82
C ILE A 513 -6.40 2.41 -12.29
N ALA A 514 -6.57 3.33 -13.25
CA ALA A 514 -6.55 3.03 -14.68
C ALA A 514 -5.25 2.34 -15.11
N ARG A 515 -4.11 2.73 -14.53
CA ARG A 515 -2.81 2.11 -14.83
C ARG A 515 -2.62 0.74 -14.20
N LEU A 516 -3.11 0.54 -12.99
CA LEU A 516 -3.12 -0.77 -12.36
C LEU A 516 -4.00 -1.74 -13.17
N THR A 517 -5.17 -1.28 -13.62
CA THR A 517 -6.08 -2.03 -14.53
C THR A 517 -5.39 -2.37 -15.85
N ALA A 518 -4.84 -1.38 -16.55
CA ALA A 518 -4.13 -1.60 -17.81
C ALA A 518 -2.96 -2.58 -17.66
N GLY A 519 -2.23 -2.49 -16.55
CA GLY A 519 -1.15 -3.41 -16.27
C GLY A 519 -1.62 -4.81 -15.86
N LEU A 520 -2.77 -4.95 -15.20
CA LEU A 520 -3.40 -6.24 -14.96
C LEU A 520 -3.76 -6.90 -16.29
N HIS A 521 -4.29 -6.16 -17.27
CA HIS A 521 -4.52 -6.67 -18.63
C HIS A 521 -3.22 -7.09 -19.34
N ARG A 522 -2.08 -6.42 -19.09
CA ARG A 522 -0.77 -6.87 -19.61
C ARG A 522 -0.34 -8.19 -18.99
N ASP A 523 -0.53 -8.35 -17.69
CA ASP A 523 -0.22 -9.60 -17.02
C ASP A 523 -1.13 -10.73 -17.56
N LEU A 524 -2.42 -10.49 -17.74
CA LEU A 524 -3.32 -11.43 -18.43
C LEU A 524 -2.85 -11.76 -19.85
N THR A 525 -2.42 -10.75 -20.63
CA THR A 525 -1.84 -10.99 -21.95
C THR A 525 -0.65 -11.96 -21.88
N SER A 526 0.22 -11.84 -20.87
CA SER A 526 1.35 -12.75 -20.67
C SER A 526 0.92 -14.18 -20.30
N ALA A 527 -0.23 -14.33 -19.64
CA ALA A 527 -0.81 -15.62 -19.33
C ALA A 527 -1.28 -16.35 -20.60
N PHE A 528 -1.70 -15.64 -21.65
CA PHE A 528 -2.19 -16.24 -22.91
C PHE A 528 -1.16 -16.22 -24.07
N ALA A 529 -0.17 -15.32 -24.05
CA ALA A 529 0.75 -15.07 -25.17
C ALA A 529 2.19 -15.60 -24.96
N GLY A 530 2.91 -15.77 -26.08
CA GLY A 530 4.37 -16.00 -26.10
C GLY A 530 4.82 -17.47 -26.21
N ARG A 531 6.11 -17.68 -26.52
CA ARG A 531 6.72 -19.02 -26.68
C ARG A 531 6.90 -19.78 -25.36
N ARG A 532 7.13 -19.06 -24.25
CA ARG A 532 7.25 -19.61 -22.89
C ARG A 532 6.21 -18.91 -21.99
N ALA A 533 5.45 -19.70 -21.24
CA ALA A 533 4.55 -19.15 -20.23
C ALA A 533 5.37 -18.63 -19.03
N PRO A 534 4.96 -17.53 -18.38
CA PRO A 534 5.60 -17.11 -17.14
C PRO A 534 5.45 -18.21 -16.08
N ALA A 535 6.43 -18.30 -15.17
CA ALA A 535 6.28 -19.13 -13.99
C ALA A 535 5.02 -18.69 -13.22
N ARG A 536 4.22 -19.67 -12.75
CA ARG A 536 2.96 -19.41 -12.04
C ARG A 536 3.16 -18.42 -10.89
N LEU A 537 4.22 -18.61 -10.11
CA LEU A 537 4.57 -17.75 -8.98
C LEU A 537 4.83 -16.29 -9.37
N VAL A 538 5.52 -16.05 -10.50
CA VAL A 538 5.81 -14.70 -11.01
C VAL A 538 4.54 -14.02 -11.47
N PHE A 539 3.68 -14.75 -12.19
CA PHE A 539 2.38 -14.24 -12.63
C PHE A 539 1.51 -13.88 -11.42
N GLU A 540 1.33 -14.83 -10.50
CA GLU A 540 0.54 -14.67 -9.28
C GLU A 540 0.99 -13.45 -8.49
N SER A 541 2.29 -13.29 -8.26
CA SER A 541 2.70 -12.13 -7.46
C SER A 541 2.53 -10.79 -8.15
N ARG A 542 2.69 -10.70 -9.48
CA ARG A 542 2.46 -9.43 -10.18
C ARG A 542 1.00 -9.03 -10.13
N ILE A 543 0.10 -9.99 -10.38
CA ILE A 543 -1.33 -9.71 -10.35
C ILE A 543 -1.79 -9.37 -8.93
N PHE A 544 -1.27 -10.03 -7.89
CA PHE A 544 -1.55 -9.71 -6.49
C PHE A 544 -1.06 -8.31 -6.10
N ASP A 545 0.17 -7.94 -6.47
CA ASP A 545 0.70 -6.61 -6.16
C ASP A 545 -0.13 -5.47 -6.79
N ARG A 546 -0.69 -5.71 -7.98
CA ARG A 546 -1.62 -4.76 -8.62
C ARG A 546 -2.97 -4.71 -7.94
N ILE A 547 -3.53 -5.86 -7.60
CA ILE A 547 -4.80 -5.97 -6.89
C ILE A 547 -4.68 -5.27 -5.53
N ASP A 548 -3.62 -5.51 -4.77
CA ASP A 548 -3.34 -4.84 -3.50
C ASP A 548 -3.23 -3.32 -3.68
N GLY A 549 -2.49 -2.87 -4.71
CA GLY A 549 -2.36 -1.46 -5.04
C GLY A 549 -3.69 -0.80 -5.41
N MET A 550 -4.59 -1.54 -6.05
CA MET A 550 -5.90 -1.05 -6.47
C MET A 550 -6.86 -1.03 -5.28
N MET A 551 -6.95 -2.11 -4.51
CA MET A 551 -7.79 -2.22 -3.31
C MET A 551 -7.49 -1.15 -2.26
N ALA A 552 -6.24 -0.66 -2.19
CA ALA A 552 -5.87 0.46 -1.33
C ALA A 552 -6.49 1.82 -1.74
N ARG A 553 -7.05 1.93 -2.95
CA ARG A 553 -7.54 3.17 -3.57
C ARG A 553 -9.04 3.18 -3.88
N LEU A 554 -9.68 2.03 -3.76
CA LEU A 554 -11.11 1.85 -4.05
C LEU A 554 -11.95 2.22 -2.82
N ASP A 555 -13.05 2.93 -3.01
CA ASP A 555 -14.04 3.18 -1.98
C ASP A 555 -14.99 1.98 -1.87
N PRO A 556 -15.02 1.28 -0.73
CA PRO A 556 -15.91 0.13 -0.53
C PRO A 556 -17.40 0.50 -0.48
N ASN A 557 -17.75 1.79 -0.44
CA ASN A 557 -19.13 2.27 -0.49
C ASN A 557 -19.56 2.68 -1.90
N ASP A 558 -18.62 2.81 -2.84
CA ASP A 558 -18.95 3.10 -4.24
C ASP A 558 -19.23 1.78 -4.99
N PRO A 559 -20.45 1.59 -5.56
CA PRO A 559 -20.78 0.41 -6.35
C PRO A 559 -19.83 0.17 -7.53
N HIS A 560 -19.33 1.22 -8.17
CA HIS A 560 -18.42 1.11 -9.31
C HIS A 560 -17.07 0.51 -8.91
N ASP A 561 -16.53 0.98 -7.78
CA ASP A 561 -15.26 0.50 -7.23
C ASP A 561 -15.38 -0.96 -6.75
N LEU A 562 -16.52 -1.34 -6.17
CA LEU A 562 -16.81 -2.72 -5.79
C LEU A 562 -16.85 -3.66 -7.01
N GLU A 563 -17.39 -3.21 -8.15
CA GLU A 563 -17.37 -4.00 -9.39
C GLU A 563 -15.95 -4.18 -9.92
N LEU A 564 -15.13 -3.12 -9.87
CA LEU A 564 -13.75 -3.17 -10.31
C LEU A 564 -12.90 -4.10 -9.42
N GLU A 565 -13.10 -4.06 -8.10
CA GLU A 565 -12.49 -4.98 -7.14
C GLU A 565 -12.79 -6.45 -7.51
N ARG A 566 -14.08 -6.77 -7.70
CA ARG A 566 -14.53 -8.11 -8.07
C ARG A 566 -13.93 -8.56 -9.41
N GLY A 567 -13.90 -7.66 -10.39
CA GLY A 567 -13.30 -7.90 -11.71
C GLY A 567 -11.80 -8.18 -11.63
N ALA A 568 -11.05 -7.44 -10.82
CA ALA A 568 -9.61 -7.67 -10.67
C ALA A 568 -9.30 -9.00 -9.97
N LEU A 569 -10.09 -9.37 -8.93
CA LEU A 569 -10.00 -10.71 -8.32
C LEU A 569 -10.37 -11.81 -9.33
N ALA A 570 -11.33 -11.57 -10.23
CA ALA A 570 -11.61 -12.48 -11.34
C ALA A 570 -10.44 -12.60 -12.32
N GLY A 571 -9.65 -11.54 -12.49
CA GLY A 571 -8.42 -11.53 -13.28
C GLY A 571 -7.43 -12.63 -12.87
N VAL A 572 -7.29 -12.89 -11.56
CA VAL A 572 -6.45 -13.99 -11.06
C VAL A 572 -6.85 -15.32 -11.70
N ARG A 573 -8.16 -15.62 -11.71
CA ARG A 573 -8.71 -16.86 -12.26
C ARG A 573 -8.54 -16.96 -13.76
N VAL A 574 -8.87 -15.88 -14.48
CA VAL A 574 -8.70 -15.78 -15.92
C VAL A 574 -7.25 -16.11 -16.29
N GLY A 575 -6.29 -15.51 -15.60
CA GLY A 575 -4.87 -15.76 -15.83
C GLY A 575 -4.44 -17.19 -15.47
N LEU A 576 -4.86 -17.72 -14.31
CA LEU A 576 -4.51 -19.07 -13.88
C LEU A 576 -5.08 -20.16 -14.80
N ASN A 577 -6.35 -20.05 -15.21
CA ASN A 577 -6.95 -20.95 -16.19
C ASN A 577 -6.23 -20.82 -17.55
N GLY A 578 -5.84 -19.60 -17.95
CA GLY A 578 -5.03 -19.39 -19.14
C GLY A 578 -3.67 -20.08 -19.11
N LEU A 579 -2.97 -20.01 -17.99
CA LEU A 579 -1.70 -20.72 -17.78
C LEU A 579 -1.88 -22.24 -17.80
N ALA A 580 -2.95 -22.75 -17.19
CA ALA A 580 -3.26 -24.18 -17.20
C ALA A 580 -3.57 -24.68 -18.63
N LEU A 581 -4.46 -23.98 -19.35
CA LEU A 581 -4.81 -24.29 -20.74
C LEU A 581 -3.59 -24.27 -21.67
N ARG A 582 -2.66 -23.32 -21.49
CA ARG A 582 -1.42 -23.27 -22.28
C ARG A 582 -0.44 -24.40 -22.03
N ARG A 583 -0.46 -25.00 -20.84
CA ARG A 583 0.40 -26.15 -20.54
C ARG A 583 -0.07 -27.37 -21.30
N VAL A 584 -1.37 -27.57 -21.37
CA VAL A 584 -1.97 -28.77 -21.96
C VAL A 584 -2.25 -28.65 -23.46
N VAL A 585 -2.36 -27.45 -24.02
CA VAL A 585 -2.80 -27.24 -25.42
C VAL A 585 -1.98 -28.02 -26.46
N ARG A 586 -0.69 -28.28 -26.19
CA ARG A 586 0.19 -29.03 -27.11
C ARG A 586 0.01 -30.54 -27.04
N ASP A 587 -0.51 -31.02 -25.91
CA ASP A 587 -0.69 -32.44 -25.62
C ASP A 587 -2.14 -32.89 -25.92
N LEU A 588 -3.01 -31.97 -26.33
CA LEU A 588 -4.38 -32.25 -26.75
C LEU A 588 -4.44 -32.85 -28.16
N PRO A 589 -5.47 -33.66 -28.47
CA PRO A 589 -5.75 -34.11 -29.83
C PRO A 589 -5.91 -32.93 -30.80
N PRO A 590 -5.49 -33.04 -32.08
CA PRO A 590 -5.51 -31.93 -33.04
C PRO A 590 -6.86 -31.21 -33.17
N GLY A 591 -7.97 -31.96 -33.07
CA GLY A 591 -9.34 -31.43 -33.13
C GLY A 591 -9.70 -30.50 -31.98
N ALA A 592 -9.12 -30.69 -30.78
CA ALA A 592 -9.31 -29.81 -29.63
C ALA A 592 -8.18 -28.78 -29.48
N ALA A 593 -6.94 -29.15 -29.85
CA ALA A 593 -5.76 -28.30 -29.73
C ALA A 593 -5.85 -27.04 -30.60
N LYS A 594 -6.27 -27.17 -31.86
CA LYS A 594 -6.32 -26.04 -32.81
C LYS A 594 -7.35 -24.96 -32.41
N PRO A 595 -8.64 -25.29 -32.15
CA PRO A 595 -9.61 -24.30 -31.68
C PRO A 595 -9.19 -23.61 -30.37
N LEU A 596 -8.60 -24.37 -29.45
CA LEU A 596 -8.09 -23.81 -28.19
C LEU A 596 -6.94 -22.84 -28.44
N ALA A 597 -5.93 -23.23 -29.23
CA ALA A 597 -4.78 -22.38 -29.52
C ALA A 597 -5.18 -21.05 -30.19
N GLU A 598 -6.12 -21.10 -31.16
CA GLU A 598 -6.67 -19.92 -31.82
C GLU A 598 -7.41 -19.02 -30.82
N SER A 599 -8.24 -19.60 -29.95
CA SER A 599 -8.98 -18.85 -28.92
C SER A 599 -8.07 -18.18 -27.90
N LEU A 600 -7.01 -18.86 -27.45
CA LEU A 600 -6.01 -18.28 -26.54
C LEU A 600 -5.23 -17.14 -27.21
N ALA A 601 -4.90 -17.26 -28.49
CA ALA A 601 -4.24 -16.20 -29.26
C ALA A 601 -5.15 -14.97 -29.43
N ASP A 602 -6.44 -15.16 -29.64
CA ASP A 602 -7.43 -14.09 -29.73
C ASP A 602 -7.63 -13.39 -28.40
N LEU A 603 -7.70 -14.15 -27.31
CA LEU A 603 -7.83 -13.61 -25.97
C LEU A 603 -6.58 -12.81 -25.56
N ALA A 604 -5.39 -13.27 -25.95
CA ALA A 604 -4.15 -12.51 -25.82
C ALA A 604 -4.20 -11.17 -26.59
N ARG A 605 -4.72 -11.17 -27.83
CA ARG A 605 -4.90 -9.94 -28.62
C ARG A 605 -5.90 -9.00 -27.95
N HIS A 606 -7.00 -9.52 -27.45
CA HIS A 606 -8.03 -8.79 -26.73
C HIS A 606 -7.47 -8.09 -25.48
N PHE A 607 -6.78 -8.80 -24.59
CA PHE A 607 -6.18 -8.17 -23.40
C PHE A 607 -5.08 -7.16 -23.74
N ARG A 608 -4.34 -7.37 -24.84
CA ARG A 608 -3.34 -6.39 -25.31
C ARG A 608 -4.00 -5.08 -25.74
N ARG A 609 -5.19 -5.13 -26.34
CA ARG A 609 -5.98 -3.94 -26.71
C ARG A 609 -6.49 -3.22 -25.46
N LEU A 610 -7.09 -3.95 -24.51
CA LEU A 610 -7.54 -3.37 -23.24
C LEU A 610 -6.40 -2.71 -22.45
N ALA A 611 -5.21 -3.32 -22.44
CA ALA A 611 -4.01 -2.76 -21.81
C ALA A 611 -3.50 -1.43 -22.40
N ARG A 612 -3.97 -1.08 -23.60
CA ARG A 612 -3.70 0.20 -24.29
C ARG A 612 -4.86 1.19 -24.16
N GLY A 613 -5.94 0.81 -23.48
CA GLY A 613 -7.17 1.60 -23.39
C GLY A 613 -8.08 1.47 -24.61
N GLU A 614 -7.80 0.54 -25.52
CA GLU A 614 -8.65 0.30 -26.69
C GLU A 614 -9.88 -0.55 -26.32
N ARG A 615 -11.05 -0.22 -26.85
CA ARG A 615 -12.25 -1.05 -26.69
C ARG A 615 -12.06 -2.38 -27.43
N SER A 616 -12.34 -3.49 -26.75
CA SER A 616 -12.31 -4.83 -27.35
C SER A 616 -13.25 -5.72 -26.58
N SER A 617 -13.92 -6.65 -27.27
CA SER A 617 -14.76 -7.67 -26.65
C SER A 617 -14.07 -9.04 -26.69
N PRO A 618 -14.26 -9.88 -25.65
CA PRO A 618 -13.64 -11.19 -25.59
C PRO A 618 -14.21 -12.11 -26.70
N PRO A 619 -13.41 -13.04 -27.24
CA PRO A 619 -13.83 -13.94 -28.32
C PRO A 619 -14.72 -15.08 -27.82
N MET A 620 -15.88 -14.76 -27.24
CA MET A 620 -16.76 -15.72 -26.54
C MET A 620 -17.16 -16.90 -27.42
N ALA A 621 -17.65 -16.65 -28.64
CA ALA A 621 -18.06 -17.71 -29.56
C ALA A 621 -16.93 -18.70 -29.91
N ARG A 622 -15.68 -18.23 -30.00
CA ARG A 622 -14.53 -19.10 -30.27
C ARG A 622 -14.15 -19.93 -29.03
N LEU A 623 -14.23 -19.32 -27.84
CA LEU A 623 -14.02 -20.03 -26.57
C LEU A 623 -15.09 -21.12 -26.37
N GLU A 624 -16.35 -20.84 -26.71
CA GLU A 624 -17.45 -21.81 -26.69
C GLU A 624 -17.21 -22.94 -27.70
N ALA A 625 -16.81 -22.63 -28.94
CA ALA A 625 -16.45 -23.65 -29.93
C ALA A 625 -15.26 -24.52 -29.50
N ALA A 626 -14.26 -23.93 -28.83
CA ALA A 626 -13.14 -24.68 -28.26
C ALA A 626 -13.57 -25.57 -27.09
N LEU A 627 -14.54 -25.11 -26.27
CA LEU A 627 -15.14 -25.93 -25.21
C LEU A 627 -15.89 -27.12 -25.81
N ASP A 628 -16.70 -26.89 -26.85
CA ASP A 628 -17.43 -27.96 -27.53
C ASP A 628 -16.48 -28.97 -28.18
N ALA A 629 -15.40 -28.51 -28.81
CA ALA A 629 -14.37 -29.38 -29.37
C ALA A 629 -13.62 -30.19 -28.30
N ALA A 630 -13.33 -29.60 -27.14
CA ALA A 630 -12.72 -30.30 -26.02
C ALA A 630 -13.66 -31.33 -25.38
N LEU A 631 -14.96 -31.03 -25.31
CA LEU A 631 -15.97 -31.99 -24.84
C LEU A 631 -16.17 -33.14 -25.82
N ALA A 632 -16.12 -32.88 -27.13
CA ALA A 632 -16.24 -33.92 -28.16
C ALA A 632 -14.99 -34.82 -28.26
N ALA A 633 -13.83 -34.33 -27.81
CA ALA A 633 -12.59 -35.10 -27.82
C ALA A 633 -12.55 -36.18 -26.73
N ASP A 634 -11.92 -37.31 -27.03
CA ASP A 634 -11.58 -38.29 -26.00
C ASP A 634 -10.23 -37.93 -25.37
N LEU A 635 -10.31 -37.28 -24.20
CA LEU A 635 -9.16 -36.72 -23.51
C LEU A 635 -8.53 -37.78 -22.57
N PRO A 636 -7.20 -38.00 -22.64
CA PRO A 636 -6.52 -38.92 -21.73
C PRO A 636 -6.70 -38.50 -20.27
N ARG A 637 -6.85 -39.49 -19.38
CA ARG A 637 -6.82 -39.25 -17.92
C ARG A 637 -5.38 -38.98 -17.49
N GLY A 638 -5.14 -37.85 -16.83
CA GLY A 638 -3.83 -37.47 -16.30
C GLY A 638 -3.21 -36.24 -16.96
N GLY A 639 -2.24 -35.62 -16.29
CA GLY A 639 -1.57 -34.40 -16.76
C GLY A 639 -2.46 -33.14 -16.81
N GLY A 640 -3.71 -33.22 -16.32
CA GLY A 640 -4.70 -32.15 -16.38
C GLY A 640 -5.41 -32.01 -17.72
N LEU A 641 -5.24 -32.95 -18.65
CA LEU A 641 -5.90 -32.91 -19.96
C LEU A 641 -7.42 -33.00 -19.84
N ASP A 642 -7.91 -33.87 -18.95
CA ASP A 642 -9.33 -34.05 -18.62
C ASP A 642 -9.98 -32.81 -17.97
N GLU A 643 -9.17 -31.89 -17.43
CA GLU A 643 -9.64 -30.62 -16.85
C GLU A 643 -9.87 -29.51 -17.88
N THR A 644 -9.43 -29.70 -19.12
CA THR A 644 -9.52 -28.68 -20.18
C THR A 644 -10.93 -28.08 -20.31
N PRO A 645 -12.02 -28.87 -20.37
CA PRO A 645 -13.38 -28.32 -20.46
C PRO A 645 -13.78 -27.49 -19.23
N ILE A 646 -13.30 -27.89 -18.04
CA ILE A 646 -13.58 -27.19 -16.78
C ILE A 646 -12.85 -25.84 -16.73
N TRP A 647 -11.59 -25.78 -17.15
CA TRP A 647 -10.84 -24.53 -17.22
C TRP A 647 -11.40 -23.58 -18.27
N LEU A 648 -11.84 -24.09 -19.44
CA LEU A 648 -12.50 -23.30 -20.49
C LEU A 648 -13.86 -22.75 -20.03
N SER A 649 -14.72 -23.61 -19.50
CA SER A 649 -16.02 -23.21 -18.92
C SER A 649 -15.82 -22.15 -17.83
N ALA A 650 -14.82 -22.36 -16.96
CA ALA A 650 -14.50 -21.42 -15.91
C ALA A 650 -14.01 -20.06 -16.44
N LEU A 651 -13.20 -20.07 -17.50
CA LEU A 651 -12.71 -18.87 -18.17
C LEU A 651 -13.86 -18.08 -18.80
N ILE A 652 -14.74 -18.75 -19.56
CA ILE A 652 -15.92 -18.13 -20.21
C ILE A 652 -16.82 -17.47 -19.18
N ALA A 653 -17.16 -18.20 -18.10
CA ALA A 653 -18.00 -17.67 -17.04
C ALA A 653 -17.40 -16.41 -16.38
N SER A 654 -16.11 -16.43 -16.06
CA SER A 654 -15.44 -15.26 -15.45
C SER A 654 -15.38 -14.06 -16.39
N LEU A 655 -15.20 -14.27 -17.69
CA LEU A 655 -15.24 -13.19 -18.69
C LEU A 655 -16.65 -12.58 -18.80
N ALA A 656 -17.70 -13.41 -18.74
CA ALA A 656 -19.09 -12.98 -18.88
C ALA A 656 -19.62 -12.25 -17.64
N GLN A 657 -19.23 -12.68 -16.44
CA GLN A 657 -19.69 -12.11 -15.17
C GLN A 657 -19.10 -10.73 -14.85
N HIS A 658 -17.95 -10.38 -15.44
CA HIS A 658 -17.26 -9.12 -15.17
C HIS A 658 -17.02 -8.30 -16.45
N PRO A 659 -18.10 -7.87 -17.14
CA PRO A 659 -18.03 -7.26 -18.46
C PRO A 659 -17.21 -5.97 -18.47
N ARG A 660 -17.32 -5.14 -17.42
CA ARG A 660 -16.55 -3.88 -17.31
C ARG A 660 -15.04 -4.12 -17.22
N MET A 661 -14.61 -5.16 -16.50
CA MET A 661 -13.19 -5.48 -16.36
C MET A 661 -12.60 -6.08 -17.64
N PHE A 662 -13.40 -6.86 -18.37
CA PHE A 662 -12.95 -7.66 -19.51
C PHE A 662 -13.50 -7.18 -20.85
N GLY A 663 -14.06 -5.97 -20.92
CA GLY A 663 -14.50 -5.35 -22.17
C GLY A 663 -15.67 -6.06 -22.89
N ALA A 664 -16.42 -6.93 -22.21
CA ALA A 664 -17.69 -7.38 -22.76
C ALA A 664 -18.66 -6.20 -22.74
N THR A 665 -19.12 -5.78 -23.91
CA THR A 665 -19.97 -4.60 -24.08
C THR A 665 -21.21 -4.67 -23.19
N LEU A 666 -21.41 -3.66 -22.34
CA LEU A 666 -22.76 -3.23 -21.93
C LEU A 666 -23.40 -2.64 -23.19
N ALA A 667 -24.13 -3.48 -23.93
CA ALA A 667 -25.05 -3.03 -24.97
C ALA A 667 -26.39 -2.58 -24.34
N VAL A 668 -26.38 -1.83 -23.23
CA VAL A 668 -27.57 -1.19 -22.65
C VAL A 668 -27.10 -0.01 -21.80
N GLU A 669 -27.21 1.21 -22.34
CA GLU A 669 -27.39 2.50 -21.64
C GLU A 669 -27.14 3.66 -22.63
N ARG A 670 -27.97 3.74 -23.67
CA ARG A 670 -28.32 4.97 -24.40
C ARG A 670 -29.71 4.80 -25.01
N SER A 671 -30.73 4.78 -24.15
CA SER A 671 -32.11 5.16 -24.49
C SER A 671 -32.94 5.27 -23.20
N ALA A 672 -32.75 6.37 -22.47
CA ALA A 672 -33.74 7.02 -21.61
C ALA A 672 -33.19 8.40 -21.26
#